data_AF-A0A0H2RN15-F1
#
_entry.id   AF-A0A0H2RN15-F1
#
_cell.length_a   1.000
_cell.length_b   1.000
_cell.length_c   1.000
_cell.angle_alpha   90.00
_cell.angle_beta   90.00
_cell.angle_gamma   90.00
#
_symmetry.space_group_name_H-M   'P 1'
#
loop_
_entity.id
_entity.type
_entity.pdbx_description
1 polymer ?
#
loop_
_entity_poly.entity_id
_entity_poly.type
_entity_poly.pdbx_seq_one_letter_code
_entity_poly.pdbx_strand_id
1 'polypeptide(L)'
;MSSPPEPYWQGETIPDGTFYIFNKTTERFVYLDENFAARVHKVEDLVDSKWIVTNVSDYVYSFRNARRPWFLTHSYWPVTQDKTKVTTSNDLQISVRSPAHWIVRQVYPGLYIALPKVNDDYPSDEYAWSIRKDASPRSNLLLMKDSDMRPSTNATWYFYLVRENQIPKMPKEGNRPGTGKLVFSVDIGTMLSAVSYVHVGQGKKTEIKHITNWSGEIPERTMTPTSIYYDSTGKPRCFGAATLSQSVEKQARAEQWTLVNSFKRYVHRLGLSAELYSDTKLQPLPIGVTVTKLYTDWLTFLFDHVKTIIDKESGLSELFADAELVFVVPNGWYIQEHEILRAAAVQTRMFKDTLVVRFVPEAEAAVHWALDQGDLLPQADANFIVCDVGGSTADITVYKTISTSPLKLSENGGNPSKCIEAGSALVDEKFNYMVHNYLGNEGLTENEITEVEQEIAICFQLVKHQFNGSESAHKISWGSTPGNGEKYISLPRDKIAEWFDDEIDRIIASIDNMKNNNPRLLLVRGGFGSSPYVQNKLKEHYEKLELIPTEGPNIKGAAGGALVWYQKCHVVSRAVRHTYGVEVDVPYDSANTEHYHRGEGGRVLDGKLKYGWNVLAPYGKVLSEADERITSHELIVHEPDAPLVYEFTVYSFEGQGERKWLRDRNGNIYEGFKEICIVKADLSEQRFNLRKHKSIEGQYSLTFGVALTFASTTLKALVMWEEGDHLRSKEGEIHASKFSTATADPSN
;
A
#
# COMPACT_ATOMS: atom_id res chain seq x y z
N MET A 1 4.03 -2.69 -31.63
CA MET A 1 5.39 -2.20 -31.37
C MET A 1 6.35 -3.24 -31.90
N SER A 2 7.22 -2.84 -32.81
CA SER A 2 8.27 -3.67 -33.41
C SER A 2 9.17 -4.24 -32.33
N SER A 3 9.46 -5.55 -32.39
CA SER A 3 10.46 -6.23 -31.57
C SER A 3 11.78 -5.46 -31.58
N PRO A 4 12.56 -5.45 -30.47
CA PRO A 4 13.92 -4.94 -30.51
C PRO A 4 14.71 -5.71 -31.58
N PRO A 5 15.62 -5.05 -32.32
CA PRO A 5 16.41 -5.72 -33.34
C PRO A 5 17.21 -6.85 -32.70
N GLU A 6 17.00 -8.09 -33.16
CA GLU A 6 17.91 -9.19 -32.83
C GLU A 6 19.32 -8.80 -33.28
N PRO A 7 20.35 -8.97 -32.44
CA PRO A 7 21.71 -8.66 -32.84
C PRO A 7 22.10 -9.57 -34.02
N TYR A 8 22.49 -8.92 -35.12
CA TYR A 8 22.93 -9.54 -36.36
C TYR A 8 24.24 -10.30 -36.13
N TRP A 9 24.17 -11.60 -35.82
CA TRP A 9 25.33 -12.49 -35.80
C TRP A 9 25.17 -13.52 -36.93
N GLN A 10 25.69 -13.19 -38.11
CA GLN A 10 25.81 -14.16 -39.19
C GLN A 10 26.98 -15.10 -38.91
N GLY A 11 26.69 -16.28 -38.34
CA GLY A 11 27.43 -17.50 -38.65
C GLY A 11 28.76 -17.81 -37.94
N GLU A 12 29.15 -17.11 -36.87
CA GLU A 12 30.35 -17.47 -36.09
C GLU A 12 30.00 -18.19 -34.77
N THR A 13 30.59 -19.37 -34.55
CA THR A 13 30.48 -20.15 -33.31
C THR A 13 31.23 -19.47 -32.16
N ILE A 14 30.53 -19.18 -31.07
CA ILE A 14 31.10 -18.55 -29.87
C ILE A 14 31.83 -19.60 -29.01
N PRO A 15 33.09 -19.40 -28.60
CA PRO A 15 33.83 -20.34 -27.77
C PRO A 15 33.26 -20.53 -26.36
N ASP A 16 33.33 -21.77 -25.87
CA ASP A 16 32.90 -22.19 -24.55
C ASP A 16 33.71 -21.53 -23.42
N GLY A 17 33.06 -20.95 -22.40
CA GLY A 17 33.72 -20.26 -21.29
C GLY A 17 33.92 -18.74 -21.43
N THR A 18 33.30 -18.10 -22.42
CA THR A 18 33.36 -16.63 -22.64
C THR A 18 32.42 -15.86 -21.68
N PHE A 19 32.87 -14.73 -21.15
CA PHE A 19 32.09 -13.86 -20.23
C PHE A 19 31.50 -12.65 -20.96
N TYR A 20 30.28 -12.27 -20.59
CA TYR A 20 29.60 -11.09 -21.12
C TYR A 20 29.08 -10.22 -19.98
N ILE A 21 29.10 -8.91 -20.20
CA ILE A 21 28.54 -7.92 -19.28
C ILE A 21 27.26 -7.36 -19.92
N PHE A 22 26.13 -7.53 -19.25
CA PHE A 22 24.86 -6.94 -19.69
C PHE A 22 24.57 -5.68 -18.89
N ASN A 23 24.42 -4.55 -19.60
CA ASN A 23 23.95 -3.32 -19.00
C ASN A 23 22.42 -3.27 -19.06
N LYS A 24 21.78 -3.37 -17.90
CA LYS A 24 20.31 -3.37 -17.79
C LYS A 24 19.68 -2.01 -18.13
N THR A 25 20.39 -0.92 -17.89
CA THR A 25 19.91 0.45 -18.19
C THR A 25 19.88 0.71 -19.69
N THR A 26 20.80 0.12 -20.46
CA THR A 26 20.92 0.35 -21.90
C THR A 26 20.45 -0.83 -22.75
N GLU A 27 20.02 -1.93 -22.14
CA GLU A 27 19.63 -3.20 -22.79
C GLU A 27 20.64 -3.72 -23.82
N ARG A 28 21.94 -3.45 -23.61
CA ARG A 28 23.02 -3.85 -24.53
C ARG A 28 24.03 -4.76 -23.84
N PHE A 29 24.62 -5.66 -24.63
CA PHE A 29 25.73 -6.51 -24.21
C PHE A 29 27.06 -5.81 -24.55
N VAL A 30 28.01 -5.85 -23.62
CA VAL A 30 29.40 -5.47 -23.85
C VAL A 30 30.21 -6.74 -24.08
N TYR A 31 30.86 -6.80 -25.24
CA TYR A 31 31.77 -7.87 -25.64
C TYR A 31 33.19 -7.56 -25.16
N LEU A 32 33.95 -8.61 -24.81
CA LEU A 32 35.36 -8.50 -24.42
C LEU A 32 36.19 -9.24 -25.47
N ASP A 33 36.91 -8.47 -26.30
CA ASP A 33 37.79 -8.97 -27.37
C ASP A 33 39.28 -8.77 -27.02
N GLU A 34 40.16 -9.52 -27.69
CA GLU A 34 41.54 -9.85 -27.30
C GLU A 34 42.61 -8.75 -27.45
N ASN A 35 42.29 -7.46 -27.60
CA ASN A 35 43.32 -6.44 -27.90
C ASN A 35 43.35 -5.23 -26.93
N PHE A 36 44.23 -5.36 -25.91
CA PHE A 36 45.04 -4.37 -25.16
C PHE A 36 44.53 -2.95 -24.75
N ALA A 37 44.93 -2.62 -23.51
CA ALA A 37 45.53 -1.37 -22.98
C ALA A 37 44.69 -0.41 -22.11
N ALA A 38 45.29 -0.09 -20.95
CA ALA A 38 44.95 0.98 -20.02
C ALA A 38 45.29 2.38 -20.57
N ARG A 39 44.79 3.45 -19.92
CA ARG A 39 45.38 4.79 -20.04
C ARG A 39 45.94 5.29 -18.72
N VAL A 40 47.24 5.55 -18.75
CA VAL A 40 48.00 6.46 -17.89
C VAL A 40 48.27 7.74 -18.71
N HIS A 41 48.47 8.85 -18.00
CA HIS A 41 48.26 10.25 -18.42
C HIS A 41 48.97 10.82 -19.67
N LYS A 42 49.87 10.11 -20.39
CA LYS A 42 50.45 10.56 -21.67
C LYS A 42 50.90 9.33 -22.50
N VAL A 43 50.60 9.33 -23.80
CA VAL A 43 50.47 8.11 -24.65
C VAL A 43 51.75 7.72 -25.41
N GLU A 44 52.83 8.49 -25.37
CA GLU A 44 53.98 8.27 -26.27
C GLU A 44 55.09 7.37 -25.71
N ASP A 45 55.05 6.95 -24.44
CA ASP A 45 56.18 6.28 -23.77
C ASP A 45 56.07 4.74 -23.62
N LEU A 46 55.07 4.06 -24.20
CA LEU A 46 54.82 2.63 -23.91
C LEU A 46 54.59 1.74 -25.14
N VAL A 47 55.18 2.07 -26.29
CA VAL A 47 55.28 1.11 -27.39
C VAL A 47 56.30 0.01 -27.01
N ASP A 48 55.89 -1.26 -27.07
CA ASP A 48 56.70 -2.49 -26.87
C ASP A 48 57.20 -2.85 -25.45
N SER A 49 56.36 -2.75 -24.41
CA SER A 49 56.72 -3.27 -23.08
C SER A 49 56.05 -4.61 -22.73
N LYS A 50 56.87 -5.63 -22.43
CA LYS A 50 56.45 -6.99 -22.03
C LYS A 50 56.59 -7.17 -20.51
N TRP A 51 55.56 -7.70 -19.86
CA TRP A 51 55.56 -7.97 -18.41
C TRP A 51 55.51 -9.47 -18.14
N ILE A 52 56.30 -9.93 -17.17
CA ILE A 52 56.46 -11.33 -16.79
C ILE A 52 55.87 -11.49 -15.39
N VAL A 53 54.94 -12.44 -15.25
CA VAL A 53 54.29 -12.78 -13.98
C VAL A 53 54.84 -14.13 -13.51
N THR A 54 55.28 -14.19 -12.26
CA THR A 54 55.86 -15.40 -11.68
C THR A 54 55.16 -15.72 -10.38
N ASN A 55 54.62 -16.94 -10.27
CA ASN A 55 54.17 -17.50 -9.00
C ASN A 55 55.42 -17.84 -8.18
N VAL A 56 55.52 -17.29 -6.97
CA VAL A 56 56.71 -17.42 -6.13
C VAL A 56 56.49 -18.43 -5.00
N SER A 57 55.25 -18.57 -4.51
CA SER A 57 54.82 -19.63 -3.59
C SER A 57 53.29 -19.71 -3.52
N ASP A 58 52.77 -20.64 -2.71
CA ASP A 58 51.35 -20.68 -2.35
C ASP A 58 50.89 -19.28 -1.88
N TYR A 59 49.97 -18.73 -2.66
CA TYR A 59 49.34 -17.41 -2.44
C TYR A 59 50.24 -16.18 -2.63
N VAL A 60 51.40 -16.29 -3.31
CA VAL A 60 52.32 -15.16 -3.59
C VAL A 60 52.70 -15.08 -5.08
N TYR A 61 52.53 -13.89 -5.67
CA TYR A 61 52.87 -13.61 -7.07
C TYR A 61 53.74 -12.36 -7.19
N SER A 62 54.69 -12.37 -8.14
CA SER A 62 55.50 -11.19 -8.50
C SER A 62 55.33 -10.82 -9.97
N PHE A 63 55.45 -9.53 -10.26
CA PHE A 63 55.25 -8.96 -11.60
C PHE A 63 56.48 -8.12 -11.97
N ARG A 64 57.08 -8.39 -13.14
CA ARG A 64 58.32 -7.75 -13.58
C ARG A 64 58.22 -7.24 -15.02
N ASN A 65 58.57 -5.98 -15.25
CA ASN A 65 58.73 -5.45 -16.61
C ASN A 65 60.04 -5.95 -17.20
N ALA A 66 60.02 -6.48 -18.42
CA ALA A 66 61.20 -7.05 -19.07
C ALA A 66 62.29 -6.00 -19.41
N ARG A 67 62.00 -4.69 -19.39
CA ARG A 67 62.95 -3.62 -19.76
C ARG A 67 63.19 -2.53 -18.70
N ARG A 68 62.54 -2.53 -17.52
CA ARG A 68 62.88 -1.58 -16.41
C ARG A 68 62.79 -2.24 -15.02
N PRO A 69 63.67 -1.85 -14.06
CA PRO A 69 63.91 -2.61 -12.82
C PRO A 69 62.96 -2.29 -11.64
N TRP A 70 61.75 -1.75 -11.86
CA TRP A 70 60.84 -1.42 -10.76
C TRP A 70 60.00 -2.64 -10.37
N PHE A 71 60.00 -2.97 -9.08
CA PHE A 71 59.33 -4.13 -8.49
C PHE A 71 58.04 -3.69 -7.78
N LEU A 72 56.94 -4.41 -8.00
CA LEU A 72 55.79 -4.40 -7.09
C LEU A 72 56.03 -5.50 -6.04
N THR A 73 56.26 -5.11 -4.79
CA THR A 73 56.60 -6.02 -3.68
C THR A 73 55.36 -6.52 -2.92
N HIS A 74 55.34 -7.85 -2.73
CA HIS A 74 54.64 -8.76 -1.81
C HIS A 74 53.39 -8.27 -1.03
N SER A 75 52.28 -9.01 -1.19
CA SER A 75 51.13 -8.98 -0.27
C SER A 75 51.01 -10.34 0.43
N TYR A 76 50.99 -10.34 1.77
CA TYR A 76 50.75 -11.55 2.57
C TYR A 76 49.24 -11.74 2.82
N TRP A 77 48.73 -12.96 2.65
CA TRP A 77 47.37 -13.33 3.06
C TRP A 77 47.39 -13.93 4.48
N PRO A 78 46.49 -13.53 5.40
CA PRO A 78 46.48 -14.07 6.76
C PRO A 78 45.97 -15.51 6.77
N VAL A 79 46.74 -16.39 7.40
CA VAL A 79 46.29 -17.70 7.86
C VAL A 79 45.81 -17.50 9.30
N THR A 80 44.51 -17.28 9.50
CA THR A 80 43.69 -17.70 10.68
C THR A 80 42.34 -16.98 10.70
N GLN A 81 41.38 -17.57 11.41
CA GLN A 81 39.91 -17.46 11.31
C GLN A 81 39.24 -16.10 11.58
N ASP A 82 39.94 -14.97 11.57
CA ASP A 82 39.32 -13.65 11.80
C ASP A 82 39.33 -12.79 10.53
N LYS A 83 38.14 -12.55 9.98
CA LYS A 83 37.94 -11.73 8.77
C LYS A 83 38.09 -10.26 9.17
N THR A 84 39.14 -9.56 8.70
CA THR A 84 39.06 -8.15 8.17
C THR A 84 40.38 -7.37 8.02
N LYS A 85 41.59 -7.89 8.28
CA LYS A 85 42.82 -7.07 8.10
C LYS A 85 43.98 -7.77 7.38
N VAL A 86 44.55 -7.09 6.39
CA VAL A 86 45.83 -7.38 5.72
C VAL A 86 46.81 -6.27 6.10
N THR A 87 48.00 -6.62 6.57
CA THR A 87 49.11 -5.67 6.86
C THR A 87 50.39 -6.11 6.15
N THR A 88 51.10 -5.15 5.54
CA THR A 88 52.40 -5.35 4.89
C THR A 88 53.54 -5.09 5.89
N SER A 89 54.55 -5.97 5.98
CA SER A 89 55.78 -5.67 6.73
C SER A 89 56.83 -5.01 5.83
N ASN A 90 57.42 -3.93 6.35
CA ASN A 90 58.56 -3.23 5.76
C ASN A 90 59.83 -4.08 5.90
N ASP A 91 60.31 -4.67 4.82
CA ASP A 91 61.73 -4.98 4.67
C ASP A 91 62.10 -4.89 3.20
N LEU A 92 62.26 -3.65 2.72
CA LEU A 92 63.13 -3.24 1.62
C LEU A 92 63.03 -1.72 1.48
N GLN A 93 64.14 -1.03 1.74
CA GLN A 93 64.28 0.43 1.57
C GLN A 93 64.08 0.84 0.11
N ILE A 94 62.84 1.16 -0.27
CA ILE A 94 62.54 1.98 -1.45
C ILE A 94 61.40 2.93 -1.07
N SER A 95 61.66 4.23 -1.19
CA SER A 95 60.70 5.29 -0.88
C SER A 95 59.52 5.27 -1.84
N VAL A 96 58.42 4.61 -1.47
CA VAL A 96 57.11 4.79 -2.08
C VAL A 96 56.12 5.16 -0.98
N ARG A 97 55.47 6.32 -1.13
CA ARG A 97 54.51 6.88 -0.18
C ARG A 97 53.26 5.99 -0.11
N SER A 98 53.03 5.40 1.08
CA SER A 98 51.85 4.70 1.62
C SER A 98 51.15 3.60 0.79
N PRO A 99 50.96 2.38 1.35
CA PRO A 99 50.22 1.30 0.68
C PRO A 99 48.68 1.53 0.70
N ALA A 100 48.03 1.29 -0.44
CA ALA A 100 46.56 1.30 -0.55
C ALA A 100 45.95 0.06 0.12
N HIS A 101 44.93 0.26 0.96
CA HIS A 101 44.22 -0.82 1.65
C HIS A 101 43.07 -1.33 0.77
N TRP A 102 42.74 -2.63 0.83
CA TRP A 102 41.65 -3.24 0.03
C TRP A 102 40.67 -4.02 0.93
N ILE A 103 39.40 -4.07 0.53
CA ILE A 103 38.31 -4.84 1.13
C ILE A 103 37.92 -5.95 0.15
N VAL A 104 38.04 -7.21 0.56
CA VAL A 104 37.63 -8.37 -0.25
C VAL A 104 36.33 -8.95 0.30
N ARG A 105 35.29 -9.02 -0.54
CA ARG A 105 33.99 -9.60 -0.19
C ARG A 105 33.70 -10.83 -1.03
N GLN A 106 33.21 -11.86 -0.37
CA GLN A 106 32.71 -13.06 -1.04
C GLN A 106 31.24 -12.84 -1.40
N VAL A 107 30.93 -12.85 -2.69
CA VAL A 107 29.56 -12.65 -3.19
C VAL A 107 28.89 -13.96 -3.57
N TYR A 108 29.66 -15.02 -3.81
CA TYR A 108 29.19 -16.39 -4.01
C TYR A 108 30.24 -17.41 -3.50
N PRO A 109 29.87 -18.66 -3.15
CA PRO A 109 30.86 -19.71 -2.86
C PRO A 109 31.93 -19.84 -3.95
N GLY A 110 33.18 -19.49 -3.64
CA GLY A 110 34.31 -19.53 -4.58
C GLY A 110 34.50 -18.30 -5.48
N LEU A 111 33.67 -17.26 -5.34
CA LEU A 111 33.76 -15.99 -6.09
C LEU A 111 33.96 -14.79 -5.16
N TYR A 112 35.02 -14.03 -5.41
CA TYR A 112 35.43 -12.90 -4.58
C TYR A 112 35.54 -11.62 -5.41
N ILE A 113 35.16 -10.51 -4.78
CA ILE A 113 35.31 -9.15 -5.31
C ILE A 113 36.26 -8.40 -4.38
N ALA A 114 37.26 -7.73 -4.93
CA ALA A 114 38.17 -6.84 -4.19
C ALA A 114 37.85 -5.38 -4.53
N LEU A 115 37.72 -4.54 -3.49
CA LEU A 115 37.41 -3.13 -3.57
C LEU A 115 38.52 -2.33 -2.87
N PRO A 116 39.01 -1.20 -3.40
CA PRO A 116 39.95 -0.36 -2.67
C PRO A 116 39.23 0.31 -1.48
N LYS A 117 39.91 0.42 -0.34
CA LYS A 117 39.43 1.17 0.82
C LYS A 117 39.75 2.65 0.59
N VAL A 118 38.71 3.44 0.39
CA VAL A 118 38.78 4.89 0.16
C VAL A 118 39.42 5.55 1.40
N ASN A 119 40.44 6.37 1.19
CA ASN A 119 40.88 7.38 2.14
C ASN A 119 40.43 8.75 1.61
N ASP A 120 40.02 9.64 2.50
CA ASP A 120 39.27 10.87 2.22
C ASP A 120 39.97 11.90 1.30
N ASP A 121 41.24 11.70 0.93
CA ASP A 121 41.99 12.62 0.09
C ASP A 121 41.90 12.33 -1.43
N TYR A 122 41.33 11.19 -1.86
CA TYR A 122 41.19 10.84 -3.29
C TYR A 122 39.89 10.08 -3.57
N PRO A 123 38.87 10.68 -4.21
CA PRO A 123 37.70 9.95 -4.67
C PRO A 123 38.10 9.12 -5.89
N SER A 124 38.25 7.81 -5.72
CA SER A 124 38.53 6.92 -6.85
C SER A 124 37.23 6.53 -7.54
N ASP A 125 37.08 6.91 -8.81
CA ASP A 125 36.16 6.27 -9.73
C ASP A 125 36.37 4.75 -9.70
N GLU A 126 35.28 4.02 -9.53
CA GLU A 126 35.22 2.63 -9.07
C GLU A 126 35.86 1.63 -10.04
N TYR A 127 36.87 0.89 -9.56
CA TYR A 127 37.41 -0.29 -10.24
C TYR A 127 37.00 -1.55 -9.46
N ALA A 128 36.27 -2.46 -10.09
CA ALA A 128 35.94 -3.77 -9.54
C ALA A 128 36.58 -4.88 -10.38
N TRP A 129 37.19 -5.86 -9.72
CA TRP A 129 37.77 -7.05 -10.35
C TRP A 129 37.15 -8.30 -9.73
N SER A 130 36.82 -9.30 -10.57
CA SER A 130 36.36 -10.61 -10.12
C SER A 130 37.33 -11.69 -10.58
N ILE A 131 37.79 -12.55 -9.65
CA ILE A 131 38.62 -13.71 -9.97
C ILE A 131 38.05 -14.94 -9.23
N ARG A 132 38.03 -16.11 -9.89
CA ARG A 132 37.71 -17.39 -9.25
C ARG A 132 38.93 -17.97 -8.53
N LYS A 133 38.67 -18.76 -7.48
CA LYS A 133 39.68 -19.49 -6.68
C LYS A 133 40.57 -20.47 -7.50
N ASP A 134 40.16 -20.84 -8.71
CA ASP A 134 40.79 -21.86 -9.57
C ASP A 134 41.31 -21.31 -10.92
N ALA A 135 41.47 -19.98 -11.04
CA ALA A 135 42.00 -19.37 -12.27
C ALA A 135 43.45 -19.85 -12.55
N SER A 136 43.69 -20.39 -13.75
CA SER A 136 45.02 -20.87 -14.14
C SER A 136 45.96 -19.71 -14.52
N PRO A 137 47.30 -19.91 -14.52
CA PRO A 137 48.33 -18.89 -14.81
C PRO A 137 48.26 -18.22 -16.20
N ARG A 138 47.28 -18.57 -17.04
CA ARG A 138 47.14 -18.07 -18.42
C ARG A 138 45.87 -17.24 -18.66
N SER A 139 45.15 -16.86 -17.61
CA SER A 139 43.90 -16.12 -17.74
C SER A 139 44.18 -14.60 -17.86
N ASN A 140 43.79 -13.97 -18.97
CA ASN A 140 43.90 -12.52 -19.23
C ASN A 140 42.51 -11.89 -19.44
N LEU A 141 42.36 -10.59 -19.17
CA LEU A 141 41.07 -9.87 -19.07
C LEU A 141 41.20 -8.43 -19.65
N LEU A 142 40.27 -7.95 -20.50
CA LEU A 142 40.15 -6.50 -20.84
C LEU A 142 38.78 -6.06 -21.41
N LEU A 143 38.48 -4.74 -21.34
CA LEU A 143 37.18 -4.03 -21.36
C LEU A 143 37.07 -2.95 -22.47
N MET A 144 35.89 -2.75 -23.08
CA MET A 144 35.64 -1.70 -24.11
C MET A 144 34.80 -0.51 -23.61
N LYS A 145 34.99 0.65 -24.26
CA LYS A 145 34.39 1.96 -23.97
C LYS A 145 33.41 2.34 -25.08
N ASP A 146 32.15 2.63 -24.74
CA ASP A 146 31.23 3.34 -25.63
C ASP A 146 31.11 4.79 -25.15
N SER A 147 31.47 5.71 -26.04
CA SER A 147 31.34 7.15 -25.84
C SER A 147 29.86 7.53 -25.94
N ASP A 148 29.27 7.94 -24.81
CA ASP A 148 28.16 8.92 -24.67
C ASP A 148 27.13 8.62 -23.57
N MET A 149 27.52 7.91 -22.51
CA MET A 149 26.64 7.76 -21.33
C MET A 149 27.43 8.05 -20.05
N ARG A 150 27.17 9.22 -19.43
CA ARG A 150 27.52 9.42 -18.02
C ARG A 150 26.69 8.40 -17.23
N PRO A 151 27.27 7.48 -16.45
CA PRO A 151 26.48 6.61 -15.60
C PRO A 151 25.76 7.47 -14.56
N SER A 152 24.42 7.46 -14.57
CA SER A 152 23.65 7.81 -13.38
C SER A 152 24.02 6.83 -12.28
N THR A 153 24.14 7.31 -11.06
CA THR A 153 24.70 6.67 -9.85
C THR A 153 24.08 5.34 -9.39
N ASN A 154 23.23 4.67 -10.19
CA ASN A 154 22.55 3.41 -9.86
C ASN A 154 22.45 2.43 -11.06
N ALA A 155 23.57 2.11 -11.73
CA ALA A 155 23.59 1.06 -12.76
C ALA A 155 23.73 -0.34 -12.15
N THR A 156 22.81 -1.26 -12.46
CA THR A 156 22.91 -2.69 -12.06
C THR A 156 23.50 -3.51 -13.21
N TRP A 157 24.60 -4.20 -12.96
CA TRP A 157 25.32 -5.02 -13.95
C TRP A 157 25.18 -6.51 -13.65
N TYR A 158 24.99 -7.33 -14.69
CA TYR A 158 24.88 -8.78 -14.58
C TYR A 158 26.01 -9.46 -15.36
N PHE A 159 26.60 -10.50 -14.76
CA PHE A 159 27.69 -11.30 -15.33
C PHE A 159 27.17 -12.71 -15.64
N TYR A 160 27.40 -13.18 -16.87
CA TYR A 160 26.97 -14.50 -17.32
C TYR A 160 28.16 -15.34 -17.78
N LEU A 161 28.07 -16.66 -17.55
CA LEU A 161 29.02 -17.66 -18.04
C LEU A 161 28.31 -18.49 -19.12
N VAL A 162 28.88 -18.54 -20.33
CA VAL A 162 28.36 -19.41 -21.41
C VAL A 162 28.97 -20.80 -21.28
N ARG A 163 28.11 -21.84 -21.29
CA ARG A 163 28.52 -23.23 -21.51
C ARG A 163 27.89 -23.78 -22.81
N GLU A 164 28.69 -24.41 -23.67
CA GLU A 164 28.32 -25.16 -24.89
C GLU A 164 27.77 -24.36 -26.10
N ASN A 165 28.55 -23.44 -26.67
CA ASN A 165 28.34 -22.82 -28.01
C ASN A 165 26.92 -22.28 -28.33
N GLN A 166 26.10 -21.99 -27.32
CA GLN A 166 24.82 -21.28 -27.50
C GLN A 166 24.92 -19.93 -26.80
N ILE A 167 24.64 -18.83 -27.53
CA ILE A 167 24.32 -17.55 -26.90
C ILE A 167 23.29 -17.86 -25.81
N PRO A 168 23.48 -17.42 -24.55
CA PRO A 168 22.44 -17.60 -23.56
C PRO A 168 21.22 -16.86 -24.12
N LYS A 169 20.24 -17.61 -24.61
CA LYS A 169 18.88 -17.11 -24.66
C LYS A 169 18.68 -16.57 -23.26
N MET A 170 18.39 -15.27 -23.12
CA MET A 170 17.77 -14.69 -21.92
C MET A 170 16.97 -15.82 -21.32
N PRO A 171 17.28 -16.30 -20.10
CA PRO A 171 16.69 -17.52 -19.60
C PRO A 171 15.22 -17.44 -19.97
N LYS A 172 14.78 -18.25 -20.93
CA LYS A 172 13.37 -18.56 -20.99
C LYS A 172 13.23 -19.15 -19.60
N GLU A 173 12.64 -18.40 -18.68
CA GLU A 173 12.26 -18.89 -17.37
C GLU A 173 11.21 -19.98 -17.64
N GLY A 174 11.69 -21.11 -18.16
CA GLY A 174 11.06 -22.39 -18.01
C GLY A 174 11.18 -22.67 -16.54
N ASN A 175 10.11 -22.29 -15.83
CA ASN A 175 9.70 -22.79 -14.53
C ASN A 175 10.86 -23.21 -13.62
N ARG A 176 11.46 -22.25 -12.92
CA ARG A 176 11.67 -22.48 -11.49
C ARG A 176 10.38 -22.07 -10.80
N PRO A 177 9.59 -23.01 -10.27
CA PRO A 177 8.56 -22.66 -9.30
C PRO A 177 9.28 -21.94 -8.14
N GLY A 178 8.92 -20.70 -7.81
CA GLY A 178 9.45 -19.97 -6.64
C GLY A 178 10.29 -18.71 -6.87
N THR A 179 10.54 -18.21 -8.09
CA THR A 179 11.09 -16.85 -8.28
C THR A 179 9.96 -15.84 -8.46
N GLY A 180 9.94 -14.75 -7.69
CA GLY A 180 8.91 -13.70 -7.73
C GLY A 180 8.33 -13.37 -6.36
N LYS A 181 7.24 -12.60 -6.34
CA LYS A 181 6.49 -12.29 -5.11
C LYS A 181 5.00 -12.56 -5.29
N LEU A 182 4.34 -12.98 -4.22
CA LEU A 182 2.88 -13.04 -4.16
C LEU A 182 2.35 -11.69 -3.72
N VAL A 183 1.29 -11.23 -4.38
CA VAL A 183 0.52 -10.06 -3.93
C VAL A 183 -0.92 -10.50 -3.81
N PHE A 184 -1.46 -10.44 -2.60
CA PHE A 184 -2.86 -10.70 -2.33
C PHE A 184 -3.62 -9.38 -2.29
N SER A 185 -4.85 -9.41 -2.80
CA SER A 185 -5.84 -8.37 -2.60
C SER A 185 -6.98 -8.92 -1.76
N VAL A 186 -7.47 -8.13 -0.83
CA VAL A 186 -8.53 -8.53 0.10
C VAL A 186 -9.58 -7.43 0.11
N ASP A 187 -10.80 -7.79 -0.27
CA ASP A 187 -12.00 -6.96 -0.08
C ASP A 187 -12.83 -7.58 1.04
N ILE A 188 -13.00 -6.86 2.15
CA ILE A 188 -13.83 -7.28 3.29
C ILE A 188 -15.12 -6.48 3.24
N GLY A 189 -16.01 -6.81 2.31
CA GLY A 189 -17.29 -6.13 2.16
C GLY A 189 -18.21 -6.34 3.36
N THR A 190 -19.22 -5.47 3.49
CA THR A 190 -20.22 -5.53 4.57
C THR A 190 -20.91 -6.89 4.65
N MET A 191 -21.23 -7.46 3.49
CA MET A 191 -21.96 -8.72 3.36
C MET A 191 -21.10 -9.87 2.89
N LEU A 192 -20.14 -9.60 2.00
CA LEU A 192 -19.32 -10.62 1.33
C LEU A 192 -17.87 -10.17 1.32
N SER A 193 -16.94 -11.11 1.48
CA SER A 193 -15.50 -10.90 1.34
C SER A 193 -14.96 -11.67 0.15
N ALA A 194 -13.90 -11.14 -0.48
CA ALA A 194 -13.18 -11.75 -1.59
C ALA A 194 -11.66 -11.66 -1.38
N VAL A 195 -10.93 -12.67 -1.84
CA VAL A 195 -9.46 -12.65 -1.92
C VAL A 195 -9.05 -12.99 -3.35
N SER A 196 -8.13 -12.21 -3.92
CA SER A 196 -7.51 -12.51 -5.21
C SER A 196 -6.00 -12.36 -5.09
N TYR A 197 -5.23 -12.95 -6.00
CA TYR A 197 -3.77 -12.85 -5.98
C TYR A 197 -3.17 -12.83 -7.37
N VAL A 198 -1.95 -12.31 -7.43
CA VAL A 198 -1.06 -12.39 -8.60
C VAL A 198 0.30 -12.90 -8.15
N HIS A 199 0.94 -13.68 -9.01
CA HIS A 199 2.36 -14.01 -8.88
C HIS A 199 3.16 -13.07 -9.77
N VAL A 200 3.89 -12.15 -9.17
CA VAL A 200 4.71 -11.16 -9.88
C VAL A 200 6.11 -11.73 -10.08
N GLY A 201 6.40 -12.19 -11.30
CA GLY A 201 7.71 -12.66 -11.75
C GLY A 201 8.24 -11.85 -12.95
N GLN A 202 9.54 -11.91 -13.23
CA GLN A 202 10.11 -11.17 -14.37
C GLN A 202 9.63 -11.75 -15.70
N GLY A 203 9.11 -10.89 -16.59
CA GLY A 203 8.79 -11.28 -17.97
C GLY A 203 7.53 -12.14 -18.18
N LYS A 204 6.76 -12.46 -17.13
CA LYS A 204 5.46 -13.13 -17.26
C LYS A 204 4.31 -12.13 -17.27
N LYS A 205 3.30 -12.36 -18.11
CA LYS A 205 2.00 -11.68 -17.99
C LYS A 205 1.41 -12.10 -16.65
N THR A 206 1.21 -11.14 -15.75
CA THR A 206 0.60 -11.35 -14.45
C THR A 206 -0.89 -11.64 -14.63
N GLU A 207 -1.29 -12.88 -14.40
CA GLU A 207 -2.70 -13.29 -14.38
C GLU A 207 -3.27 -13.07 -12.98
N ILE A 208 -4.42 -12.40 -12.90
CA ILE A 208 -5.16 -12.24 -11.65
C ILE A 208 -5.97 -13.51 -11.42
N LYS A 209 -5.72 -14.15 -10.28
CA LYS A 209 -6.45 -15.34 -9.85
C LYS A 209 -7.34 -15.01 -8.66
N HIS A 210 -8.56 -15.51 -8.68
CA HIS A 210 -9.51 -15.35 -7.58
C HIS A 210 -9.54 -16.60 -6.71
N ILE A 211 -9.60 -16.43 -5.40
CA ILE A 211 -9.73 -17.53 -4.45
C ILE A 211 -11.17 -18.03 -4.48
N THR A 212 -11.33 -19.33 -4.61
CA THR A 212 -12.63 -20.01 -4.75
C THR A 212 -12.75 -21.17 -3.77
N ASN A 213 -13.89 -21.88 -3.81
CA ASN A 213 -14.14 -23.11 -3.05
C ASN A 213 -14.13 -22.87 -1.54
N TRP A 214 -14.68 -21.73 -1.10
CA TRP A 214 -14.86 -21.41 0.31
C TRP A 214 -15.71 -22.46 1.02
N SER A 215 -15.37 -22.76 2.28
CA SER A 215 -16.11 -23.77 3.06
C SER A 215 -17.59 -23.37 3.22
N GLY A 216 -18.50 -24.29 2.89
CA GLY A 216 -19.94 -24.07 2.94
C GLY A 216 -20.52 -23.31 1.75
N GLU A 217 -19.70 -22.88 0.79
CA GLU A 217 -20.15 -22.21 -0.43
C GLU A 217 -20.32 -23.17 -1.62
N ILE A 218 -21.05 -22.68 -2.63
CA ILE A 218 -21.14 -23.34 -3.94
C ILE A 218 -19.71 -23.41 -4.54
N PRO A 219 -19.30 -24.56 -5.13
CA PRO A 219 -18.02 -24.66 -5.82
C PRO A 219 -17.78 -23.52 -6.80
N GLU A 220 -16.53 -23.09 -6.94
CA GLU A 220 -16.10 -21.99 -7.81
C GLU A 220 -16.60 -20.59 -7.44
N ARG A 221 -17.43 -20.45 -6.40
CA ARG A 221 -17.79 -19.12 -5.88
C ARG A 221 -16.54 -18.41 -5.35
N THR A 222 -16.37 -17.16 -5.75
CA THR A 222 -15.18 -16.33 -5.48
C THR A 222 -15.30 -15.49 -4.21
N MET A 223 -16.44 -15.54 -3.54
CA MET A 223 -16.75 -14.78 -2.33
C MET A 223 -17.32 -15.67 -1.23
N THR A 224 -17.20 -15.21 0.01
CA THR A 224 -17.77 -15.83 1.20
C THR A 224 -18.46 -14.77 2.08
N PRO A 225 -19.58 -15.06 2.75
CA PRO A 225 -20.26 -14.17 3.68
C PRO A 225 -19.34 -13.59 4.75
N THR A 226 -19.40 -12.28 4.98
CA THR A 226 -18.60 -11.61 6.02
C THR A 226 -19.30 -11.72 7.37
N SER A 227 -19.22 -12.89 8.00
CA SER A 227 -19.92 -13.19 9.24
C SER A 227 -19.17 -14.19 10.13
N ILE A 228 -19.25 -13.98 11.45
CA ILE A 228 -18.65 -14.83 12.48
C ILE A 228 -19.64 -15.02 13.64
N TYR A 229 -19.79 -16.26 14.11
CA TYR A 229 -20.38 -16.53 15.43
C TYR A 229 -19.28 -16.56 16.49
N TYR A 230 -19.51 -15.84 17.59
CA TYR A 230 -18.66 -15.85 18.77
C TYR A 230 -19.41 -16.48 19.96
N ASP A 231 -18.72 -17.29 20.76
CA ASP A 231 -19.27 -17.68 22.06
C ASP A 231 -19.16 -16.54 23.10
N SER A 232 -19.72 -16.76 24.29
CA SER A 232 -19.74 -15.77 25.38
C SER A 232 -18.36 -15.38 25.91
N THR A 233 -17.30 -16.12 25.55
CA THR A 233 -15.92 -15.81 25.92
C THR A 233 -15.18 -15.00 24.84
N GLY A 234 -15.86 -14.66 23.74
CA GLY A 234 -15.27 -13.96 22.62
C GLY A 234 -14.41 -14.87 21.72
N LYS A 235 -14.59 -16.19 21.79
CA LYS A 235 -13.93 -17.14 20.90
C LYS A 235 -14.79 -17.38 19.65
N PRO A 236 -14.21 -17.30 18.43
CA PRO A 236 -14.96 -17.59 17.22
C PRO A 236 -15.30 -19.08 17.13
N ARG A 237 -16.53 -19.38 16.68
CA ARG A 237 -17.12 -20.72 16.60
C ARG A 237 -17.47 -21.15 15.19
N CYS A 238 -17.86 -20.20 14.35
CA CYS A 238 -18.23 -20.45 12.97
C CYS A 238 -17.96 -19.19 12.13
N PHE A 239 -17.64 -19.40 10.85
CA PHE A 239 -17.22 -18.36 9.91
C PHE A 239 -17.94 -18.53 8.57
N GLY A 240 -18.14 -17.44 7.83
CA GLY A 240 -18.52 -17.49 6.43
C GLY A 240 -19.89 -18.13 6.19
N ALA A 241 -20.04 -18.81 5.05
CA ALA A 241 -21.30 -19.43 4.65
C ALA A 241 -21.87 -20.44 5.67
N ALA A 242 -21.00 -21.08 6.47
CA ALA A 242 -21.45 -21.99 7.52
C ALA A 242 -22.31 -21.28 8.59
N THR A 243 -22.15 -19.96 8.78
CA THR A 243 -23.01 -19.16 9.67
C THR A 243 -24.47 -19.08 9.18
N LEU A 244 -24.72 -19.32 7.90
CA LEU A 244 -26.05 -19.29 7.30
C LEU A 244 -26.77 -20.66 7.38
N SER A 245 -26.12 -21.68 7.93
CA SER A 245 -26.71 -23.01 8.08
C SER A 245 -27.68 -23.07 9.25
N GLN A 246 -28.89 -23.60 9.00
CA GLN A 246 -29.88 -23.88 10.05
C GLN A 246 -29.33 -24.74 11.19
N SER A 247 -28.39 -25.66 10.92
CA SER A 247 -27.79 -26.50 11.97
C SER A 247 -26.88 -25.69 12.89
N VAL A 248 -26.11 -24.76 12.32
CA VAL A 248 -25.21 -23.88 13.08
C VAL A 248 -26.02 -22.86 13.85
N GLU A 249 -27.07 -22.31 13.27
CA GLU A 249 -27.99 -21.40 13.96
C GLU A 249 -28.61 -22.04 15.20
N LYS A 250 -29.15 -23.26 15.06
CA LYS A 250 -29.73 -24.01 16.20
C LYS A 250 -28.69 -24.22 17.31
N GLN A 251 -27.46 -24.54 16.94
CA GLN A 251 -26.36 -24.68 17.89
C GLN A 251 -26.00 -23.33 18.54
N ALA A 252 -25.89 -22.27 17.75
CA ALA A 252 -25.60 -20.92 18.21
C ALA A 252 -26.64 -20.45 19.23
N ARG A 253 -27.93 -20.73 19.02
CA ARG A 253 -28.98 -20.43 20.00
C ARG A 253 -28.81 -21.27 21.27
N ALA A 254 -28.62 -22.57 21.14
CA ALA A 254 -28.48 -23.47 22.28
C ALA A 254 -27.26 -23.13 23.16
N GLU A 255 -26.17 -22.68 22.55
CA GLU A 255 -24.93 -22.29 23.21
C GLU A 255 -24.76 -20.78 23.42
N GLN A 256 -25.79 -19.98 23.10
CA GLN A 256 -25.83 -18.52 23.22
C GLN A 256 -24.66 -17.80 22.52
N TRP A 257 -24.33 -18.22 21.31
CA TRP A 257 -23.37 -17.52 20.46
C TRP A 257 -23.98 -16.24 19.89
N THR A 258 -23.14 -15.22 19.71
CA THR A 258 -23.49 -13.93 19.11
C THR A 258 -23.00 -13.90 17.66
N LEU A 259 -23.91 -13.61 16.73
CA LEU A 259 -23.56 -13.37 15.32
C LEU A 259 -23.01 -11.94 15.17
N VAL A 260 -21.83 -11.81 14.60
CA VAL A 260 -21.26 -10.53 14.17
C VAL A 260 -21.17 -10.55 12.66
N ASN A 261 -21.68 -9.51 12.00
CA ASN A 261 -21.61 -9.26 10.56
C ASN A 261 -21.37 -7.76 10.30
N SER A 262 -21.39 -7.30 9.05
CA SER A 262 -21.31 -5.87 8.72
C SER A 262 -20.07 -5.17 9.29
N PHE A 263 -18.90 -5.82 9.24
CA PHE A 263 -17.68 -5.39 9.95
C PHE A 263 -17.26 -3.95 9.61
N LYS A 264 -17.47 -3.54 8.35
CA LYS A 264 -17.22 -2.17 7.88
C LYS A 264 -17.95 -1.12 8.70
N ARG A 265 -19.18 -1.37 9.17
CA ARG A 265 -19.96 -0.38 9.93
C ARG A 265 -19.39 -0.12 11.32
N TYR A 266 -18.75 -1.12 11.94
CA TYR A 266 -18.04 -0.91 13.21
C TYR A 266 -16.86 0.05 13.01
N VAL A 267 -16.11 -0.10 11.92
CA VAL A 267 -14.94 0.76 11.62
C VAL A 267 -15.37 2.12 11.11
N HIS A 268 -16.39 2.21 10.25
CA HIS A 268 -16.87 3.47 9.68
C HIS A 268 -17.38 4.45 10.76
N ARG A 269 -17.81 3.94 11.93
CA ARG A 269 -18.21 4.73 13.10
C ARG A 269 -17.04 5.13 14.01
N LEU A 270 -15.85 4.62 13.76
CA LEU A 270 -14.64 4.98 14.47
C LEU A 270 -13.94 6.10 13.67
N GLY A 271 -14.06 7.36 14.11
CA GLY A 271 -13.23 8.46 13.61
C GLY A 271 -13.87 9.37 12.54
N LEU A 272 -13.06 9.77 11.56
CA LEU A 272 -13.37 10.78 10.54
C LEU A 272 -14.07 10.23 9.30
N SER A 273 -14.15 8.91 9.17
CA SER A 273 -14.74 8.23 8.01
C SER A 273 -16.24 8.47 7.83
N ALA A 274 -16.90 9.14 8.77
CA ALA A 274 -18.33 8.98 9.01
C ALA A 274 -19.15 10.20 8.52
N GLU A 275 -19.64 10.17 7.28
CA GLU A 275 -20.87 10.86 6.90
C GLU A 275 -22.06 9.96 7.33
N LEU A 276 -22.26 9.82 8.65
CA LEU A 276 -23.30 8.96 9.21
C LEU A 276 -24.68 9.56 8.93
N TYR A 277 -25.55 8.74 8.35
CA TYR A 277 -26.94 9.09 8.11
C TYR A 277 -27.87 8.47 9.16
N SER A 278 -27.43 7.42 9.86
CA SER A 278 -28.30 6.62 10.71
C SER A 278 -28.05 6.76 12.21
N ASP A 279 -29.13 7.03 12.95
CA ASP A 279 -29.26 6.77 14.39
C ASP A 279 -29.35 5.24 14.69
N THR A 280 -29.22 4.36 13.69
CA THR A 280 -29.33 2.91 13.92
C THR A 280 -28.17 2.42 14.78
N LYS A 281 -28.53 1.89 15.95
CA LYS A 281 -27.60 1.29 16.91
C LYS A 281 -27.05 -0.01 16.31
N LEU A 282 -25.74 -0.07 16.06
CA LEU A 282 -25.09 -1.35 15.78
C LEU A 282 -25.18 -2.26 17.00
N GLN A 283 -25.34 -3.56 16.77
CA GLN A 283 -25.24 -4.52 17.86
C GLN A 283 -23.83 -4.44 18.48
N PRO A 284 -23.72 -4.34 19.82
CA PRO A 284 -22.43 -4.35 20.49
C PRO A 284 -21.62 -5.60 20.14
N LEU A 285 -20.30 -5.44 20.04
CA LEU A 285 -19.43 -6.61 19.89
C LEU A 285 -19.49 -7.48 21.16
N PRO A 286 -19.33 -8.81 21.03
CA PRO A 286 -19.26 -9.71 22.17
C PRO A 286 -18.17 -9.30 23.16
N ILE A 287 -18.34 -9.65 24.43
CA ILE A 287 -17.36 -9.37 25.48
C ILE A 287 -15.99 -9.93 25.08
N GLY A 288 -14.95 -9.11 25.16
CA GLY A 288 -13.58 -9.49 24.81
C GLY A 288 -13.26 -9.43 23.30
N VAL A 289 -14.23 -9.10 22.44
CA VAL A 289 -14.03 -8.93 21.00
C VAL A 289 -13.87 -7.45 20.68
N THR A 290 -12.64 -7.03 20.36
CA THR A 290 -12.36 -5.69 19.80
C THR A 290 -12.53 -5.70 18.28
N VAL A 291 -12.66 -4.52 17.66
CA VAL A 291 -12.70 -4.42 16.18
C VAL A 291 -11.43 -5.00 15.56
N THR A 292 -10.25 -4.72 16.11
CA THR A 292 -9.01 -5.35 15.62
C THR A 292 -9.07 -6.87 15.73
N LYS A 293 -9.55 -7.43 16.86
CA LYS A 293 -9.71 -8.88 17.02
C LYS A 293 -10.69 -9.47 16.01
N LEU A 294 -11.80 -8.79 15.74
CA LEU A 294 -12.79 -9.20 14.73
C LEU A 294 -12.12 -9.36 13.35
N TYR A 295 -11.34 -8.37 12.92
CA TYR A 295 -10.60 -8.45 11.67
C TYR A 295 -9.46 -9.48 11.72
N THR A 296 -8.77 -9.66 12.85
CA THR A 296 -7.73 -10.70 13.00
C THR A 296 -8.33 -12.09 12.81
N ASP A 297 -9.42 -12.40 13.52
CA ASP A 297 -10.08 -13.71 13.43
C ASP A 297 -10.59 -13.95 11.99
N TRP A 298 -11.15 -12.91 11.35
CA TRP A 298 -11.61 -12.99 9.96
C TRP A 298 -10.47 -13.24 8.98
N LEU A 299 -9.37 -12.49 9.10
CA LEU A 299 -8.20 -12.65 8.22
C LEU A 299 -7.55 -14.01 8.42
N THR A 300 -7.48 -14.52 9.65
CA THR A 300 -7.01 -15.90 9.90
C THR A 300 -7.87 -16.90 9.15
N PHE A 301 -9.20 -16.82 9.24
CA PHE A 301 -10.10 -17.69 8.49
C PHE A 301 -9.88 -17.60 6.97
N LEU A 302 -9.81 -16.38 6.42
CA LEU A 302 -9.58 -16.18 4.99
C LEU A 302 -8.24 -16.78 4.55
N PHE A 303 -7.16 -16.45 5.25
CA PHE A 303 -5.82 -16.84 4.84
C PHE A 303 -5.46 -18.30 5.15
N ASP A 304 -6.12 -18.96 6.09
CA ASP A 304 -6.02 -20.42 6.27
C ASP A 304 -6.55 -21.14 5.02
N HIS A 305 -7.68 -20.66 4.48
CA HIS A 305 -8.23 -21.18 3.23
C HIS A 305 -7.33 -20.84 2.04
N VAL A 306 -6.89 -19.58 1.92
CA VAL A 306 -5.98 -19.14 0.85
C VAL A 306 -4.71 -19.99 0.85
N LYS A 307 -4.09 -20.20 2.02
CA LYS A 307 -2.90 -21.03 2.16
C LYS A 307 -3.14 -22.45 1.65
N THR A 308 -4.28 -23.05 1.98
CA THR A 308 -4.66 -24.38 1.46
C THR A 308 -4.77 -24.40 -0.07
N ILE A 309 -5.26 -23.32 -0.69
CA ILE A 309 -5.32 -23.19 -2.16
C ILE A 309 -3.92 -23.01 -2.74
N ILE A 310 -3.10 -22.13 -2.15
CA ILE A 310 -1.73 -21.87 -2.60
C ILE A 310 -0.84 -23.11 -2.44
N ASP A 311 -1.03 -23.92 -1.39
CA ASP A 311 -0.30 -25.17 -1.17
C ASP A 311 -0.60 -26.24 -2.22
N LYS A 312 -1.77 -26.18 -2.85
CA LYS A 312 -2.10 -27.01 -4.01
C LYS A 312 -1.44 -26.50 -5.29
N GLU A 313 -1.05 -25.23 -5.35
CA GLU A 313 -0.36 -24.64 -6.48
C GLU A 313 1.15 -24.83 -6.36
N SER A 314 1.71 -25.74 -7.17
CA SER A 314 3.13 -26.08 -7.13
C SER A 314 4.03 -24.84 -7.28
N GLY A 315 4.80 -24.53 -6.23
CA GLY A 315 5.86 -23.51 -6.26
C GLY A 315 5.51 -22.13 -5.70
N LEU A 316 4.33 -21.95 -5.11
CA LEU A 316 3.92 -20.66 -4.53
C LEU A 316 3.89 -20.67 -2.99
N SER A 317 3.80 -21.84 -2.34
CA SER A 317 3.79 -21.97 -0.87
C SER A 317 4.94 -21.24 -0.17
N GLU A 318 6.16 -21.35 -0.73
CA GLU A 318 7.36 -20.72 -0.15
C GLU A 318 7.31 -19.19 -0.19
N LEU A 319 6.48 -18.61 -1.06
CA LEU A 319 6.32 -17.17 -1.22
C LEU A 319 5.22 -16.58 -0.33
N PHE A 320 4.39 -17.42 0.31
CA PHE A 320 3.19 -16.99 1.03
C PHE A 320 3.52 -16.05 2.20
N ALA A 321 4.51 -16.43 3.03
CA ALA A 321 4.87 -15.66 4.22
C ALA A 321 5.52 -14.30 3.88
N ASP A 322 6.07 -14.17 2.67
CA ASP A 322 6.72 -12.97 2.12
C ASP A 322 5.79 -12.14 1.22
N ALA A 323 4.50 -12.47 1.18
CA ALA A 323 3.55 -11.79 0.30
C ALA A 323 3.29 -10.33 0.71
N GLU A 324 2.90 -9.51 -0.27
CA GLU A 324 2.33 -8.17 -0.01
C GLU A 324 0.80 -8.27 0.04
N LEU A 325 0.16 -7.44 0.86
CA LEU A 325 -1.30 -7.32 0.94
C LEU A 325 -1.77 -5.97 0.41
N VAL A 326 -2.86 -6.00 -0.36
CA VAL A 326 -3.60 -4.82 -0.82
C VAL A 326 -5.03 -4.92 -0.32
N PHE A 327 -5.41 -4.09 0.66
CA PHE A 327 -6.80 -4.00 1.11
C PHE A 327 -7.60 -3.05 0.23
N VAL A 328 -8.79 -3.49 -0.17
CA VAL A 328 -9.81 -2.62 -0.72
C VAL A 328 -10.61 -2.03 0.44
N VAL A 329 -10.72 -0.71 0.48
CA VAL A 329 -11.36 0.01 1.59
C VAL A 329 -12.30 1.10 1.07
N PRO A 330 -13.32 1.50 1.83
CA PRO A 330 -14.19 2.61 1.45
C PRO A 330 -13.38 3.88 1.22
N ASN A 331 -13.84 4.75 0.32
CA ASN A 331 -13.15 5.98 -0.06
C ASN A 331 -12.94 6.93 1.13
N GLY A 332 -13.72 6.82 2.21
CA GLY A 332 -13.55 7.62 3.42
C GLY A 332 -12.37 7.16 4.31
N TRP A 333 -12.01 5.88 4.26
CA TRP A 333 -11.04 5.29 5.18
C TRP A 333 -9.63 5.81 4.91
N TYR A 334 -8.91 6.13 6.00
CA TYR A 334 -7.57 6.67 5.93
C TYR A 334 -6.73 6.10 7.08
N ILE A 335 -6.06 6.94 7.86
CA ILE A 335 -4.98 6.49 8.75
C ILE A 335 -5.48 5.53 9.85
N GLN A 336 -6.52 5.87 10.59
CA GLN A 336 -6.94 5.06 11.73
C GLN A 336 -7.55 3.71 11.29
N GLU A 337 -8.37 3.71 10.24
CA GLU A 337 -9.01 2.49 9.74
C GLU A 337 -8.00 1.57 9.07
N HIS A 338 -7.03 2.12 8.33
CA HIS A 338 -5.92 1.36 7.77
C HIS A 338 -5.08 0.69 8.86
N GLU A 339 -4.88 1.36 10.00
CA GLU A 339 -4.10 0.80 11.10
C GLU A 339 -4.82 -0.40 11.75
N ILE A 340 -6.15 -0.40 11.84
CA ILE A 340 -6.91 -1.58 12.30
C ILE A 340 -6.60 -2.79 11.41
N LEU A 341 -6.69 -2.61 10.09
CA LEU A 341 -6.47 -3.70 9.12
C LEU A 341 -5.01 -4.15 9.09
N ARG A 342 -4.06 -3.21 9.17
CA ARG A 342 -2.63 -3.51 9.24
C ARG A 342 -2.30 -4.30 10.49
N ALA A 343 -2.75 -3.84 11.66
CA ALA A 343 -2.56 -4.51 12.93
C ALA A 343 -3.20 -5.91 12.93
N ALA A 344 -4.42 -6.04 12.38
CA ALA A 344 -5.09 -7.32 12.26
C ALA A 344 -4.30 -8.31 11.38
N ALA A 345 -3.82 -7.85 10.22
CA ALA A 345 -3.01 -8.68 9.31
C ALA A 345 -1.73 -9.19 9.97
N VAL A 346 -1.02 -8.34 10.71
CA VAL A 346 0.18 -8.74 11.47
C VAL A 346 -0.17 -9.71 12.60
N GLN A 347 -1.27 -9.46 13.32
CA GLN A 347 -1.71 -10.32 14.44
C GLN A 347 -2.11 -11.73 14.01
N THR A 348 -2.43 -11.96 12.73
CA THR A 348 -2.65 -13.33 12.22
C THR A 348 -1.43 -14.23 12.36
N ARG A 349 -0.21 -13.64 12.40
CA ARG A 349 1.09 -14.34 12.41
C ARG A 349 1.29 -15.28 11.20
N MET A 350 0.55 -15.06 10.11
CA MET A 350 0.67 -15.84 8.88
C MET A 350 1.73 -15.26 7.92
N PHE A 351 2.07 -13.99 8.11
CA PHE A 351 3.06 -13.24 7.34
C PHE A 351 4.23 -12.84 8.24
N LYS A 352 5.35 -12.45 7.63
CA LYS A 352 6.49 -11.88 8.38
C LYS A 352 6.15 -10.52 8.98
N ASP A 353 6.85 -10.15 10.05
CA ASP A 353 6.71 -8.84 10.70
C ASP A 353 7.00 -7.65 9.75
N THR A 354 7.73 -7.91 8.66
CA THR A 354 8.02 -6.95 7.57
C THR A 354 6.90 -6.87 6.52
N LEU A 355 5.67 -7.31 6.86
CA LEU A 355 4.52 -7.36 5.95
C LEU A 355 4.23 -5.98 5.33
N VAL A 356 4.30 -5.90 4.01
CA VAL A 356 3.90 -4.70 3.27
C VAL A 356 2.39 -4.73 3.05
N VAL A 357 1.69 -3.83 3.73
CA VAL A 357 0.25 -3.60 3.56
C VAL A 357 0.00 -2.28 2.84
N ARG A 358 -0.77 -2.34 1.75
CA ARG A 358 -1.23 -1.22 0.92
C ARG A 358 -2.75 -1.14 0.95
N PHE A 359 -3.29 0.01 0.59
CA PHE A 359 -4.72 0.27 0.56
C PHE A 359 -5.10 0.89 -0.78
N VAL A 360 -6.27 0.51 -1.29
CA VAL A 360 -6.87 1.12 -2.48
C VAL A 360 -8.35 1.44 -2.18
N PRO A 361 -8.83 2.65 -2.51
CA PRO A 361 -10.25 2.97 -2.40
C PRO A 361 -11.13 2.08 -3.28
N GLU A 362 -12.32 1.72 -2.81
CA GLU A 362 -13.30 0.89 -3.53
C GLU A 362 -13.62 1.46 -4.91
N ALA A 363 -13.95 2.75 -5.01
CA ALA A 363 -14.23 3.38 -6.30
C ALA A 363 -13.01 3.34 -7.24
N GLU A 364 -11.79 3.43 -6.70
CA GLU A 364 -10.56 3.36 -7.50
C GLU A 364 -10.28 1.92 -7.98
N ALA A 365 -10.50 0.92 -7.14
CA ALA A 365 -10.42 -0.48 -7.55
C ALA A 365 -11.47 -0.81 -8.63
N ALA A 366 -12.70 -0.32 -8.47
CA ALA A 366 -13.78 -0.39 -9.45
C ALA A 366 -13.40 0.19 -10.82
N VAL A 367 -12.73 1.36 -10.85
CA VAL A 367 -12.18 1.95 -12.09
C VAL A 367 -11.20 1.00 -12.74
N HIS A 368 -10.22 0.52 -11.99
CA HIS A 368 -9.17 -0.33 -12.54
C HIS A 368 -9.72 -1.65 -13.07
N TRP A 369 -10.73 -2.21 -12.42
CA TRP A 369 -11.44 -3.37 -12.93
C TRP A 369 -12.18 -3.07 -14.24
N ALA A 370 -12.93 -1.98 -14.30
CA ALA A 370 -13.67 -1.58 -15.50
C ALA A 370 -12.73 -1.30 -16.70
N LEU A 371 -11.54 -0.75 -16.44
CA LEU A 371 -10.51 -0.54 -17.47
C LEU A 371 -9.95 -1.88 -17.98
N ASP A 372 -9.70 -2.83 -17.09
CA ASP A 372 -9.15 -4.15 -17.45
C ASP A 372 -10.15 -5.01 -18.24
N GLN A 373 -11.44 -4.93 -17.88
CA GLN A 373 -12.52 -5.62 -18.61
C GLN A 373 -12.87 -4.95 -19.95
N GLY A 374 -12.45 -3.69 -20.14
CA GLY A 374 -12.78 -2.92 -21.34
C GLY A 374 -14.14 -2.21 -21.30
N ASP A 375 -14.84 -2.27 -20.16
CA ASP A 375 -16.11 -1.57 -19.93
C ASP A 375 -15.93 -0.05 -19.94
N LEU A 376 -14.83 0.42 -19.35
CA LEU A 376 -14.53 1.84 -19.25
C LEU A 376 -13.49 2.23 -20.31
N LEU A 377 -13.88 3.15 -21.18
CA LEU A 377 -13.01 3.75 -22.20
C LEU A 377 -12.89 5.26 -21.96
N PRO A 378 -11.87 5.70 -21.18
CA PRO A 378 -11.65 7.11 -20.91
C PRO A 378 -11.31 7.88 -22.19
N GLN A 379 -11.86 9.09 -22.31
CA GLN A 379 -11.55 10.02 -23.39
C GLN A 379 -10.75 11.19 -22.83
N ALA A 380 -9.75 11.66 -23.57
CA ALA A 380 -8.92 12.79 -23.12
C ALA A 380 -9.78 14.00 -22.78
N ASP A 381 -9.45 14.67 -21.67
CA ASP A 381 -10.18 15.82 -21.11
C ASP A 381 -11.65 15.59 -20.75
N ALA A 382 -12.15 14.35 -20.81
CA ALA A 382 -13.49 14.01 -20.35
C ALA A 382 -13.51 13.65 -18.85
N ASN A 383 -14.61 14.05 -18.21
CA ASN A 383 -14.93 13.70 -16.84
C ASN A 383 -15.88 12.50 -16.79
N PHE A 384 -15.75 11.67 -15.77
CA PHE A 384 -16.70 10.60 -15.48
C PHE A 384 -16.89 10.41 -13.98
N ILE A 385 -18.08 9.95 -13.61
CA ILE A 385 -18.39 9.61 -12.23
C ILE A 385 -18.22 8.11 -12.05
N VAL A 386 -17.65 7.70 -10.94
CA VAL A 386 -17.74 6.33 -10.44
C VAL A 386 -18.55 6.34 -9.16
N CYS A 387 -19.50 5.42 -9.09
CA CYS A 387 -20.35 5.20 -7.93
C CYS A 387 -20.36 3.71 -7.62
N ASP A 388 -19.55 3.31 -6.63
CA ASP A 388 -19.56 1.96 -6.09
C ASP A 388 -20.56 1.89 -4.95
N VAL A 389 -21.67 1.16 -5.14
CA VAL A 389 -22.77 1.09 -4.18
C VAL A 389 -22.83 -0.31 -3.59
N GLY A 390 -22.25 -0.45 -2.40
CA GLY A 390 -22.08 -1.71 -1.69
C GLY A 390 -23.21 -2.03 -0.71
N GLY A 391 -22.85 -2.80 0.32
CA GLY A 391 -23.78 -3.22 1.37
C GLY A 391 -24.13 -2.10 2.34
N SER A 392 -23.13 -1.38 2.86
CA SER A 392 -23.35 -0.29 3.83
C SER A 392 -22.82 1.06 3.38
N THR A 393 -22.07 1.14 2.29
CA THR A 393 -21.45 2.37 1.81
C THR A 393 -21.74 2.55 0.32
N ALA A 394 -21.87 3.82 -0.07
CA ALA A 394 -21.76 4.24 -1.45
C ALA A 394 -20.54 5.17 -1.58
N ASP A 395 -19.59 4.75 -2.42
CA ASP A 395 -18.31 5.40 -2.63
C ASP A 395 -18.31 6.09 -3.99
N ILE A 396 -18.17 7.41 -3.98
CA ILE A 396 -18.41 8.27 -5.14
C ILE A 396 -17.17 9.12 -5.43
N THR A 397 -16.69 9.05 -6.67
CA THR A 397 -15.56 9.84 -7.15
C THR A 397 -15.83 10.41 -8.53
N VAL A 398 -15.42 11.66 -8.76
CA VAL A 398 -15.37 12.26 -10.10
C VAL A 398 -13.93 12.26 -10.59
N TYR A 399 -13.67 11.59 -11.70
CA TYR A 399 -12.36 11.56 -12.35
C TYR A 399 -12.34 12.43 -13.60
N LYS A 400 -11.22 13.11 -13.81
CA LYS A 400 -10.81 13.70 -15.07
C LYS A 400 -9.76 12.82 -15.74
N THR A 401 -9.91 12.56 -17.03
CA THR A 401 -8.90 11.89 -17.86
C THR A 401 -7.83 12.89 -18.30
N ILE A 402 -6.62 12.78 -17.77
CA ILE A 402 -5.50 13.68 -18.07
C ILE A 402 -4.79 13.28 -19.37
N SER A 403 -4.61 11.98 -19.59
CA SER A 403 -4.08 11.42 -20.83
C SER A 403 -4.65 10.02 -21.02
N THR A 404 -4.80 9.57 -22.27
CA THR A 404 -5.22 8.21 -22.62
C THR A 404 -4.04 7.30 -22.98
N SER A 405 -2.85 7.87 -23.22
CA SER A 405 -1.64 7.10 -23.52
C SER A 405 -0.35 7.86 -23.12
N PRO A 406 0.37 7.41 -22.06
CA PRO A 406 -0.10 6.46 -21.05
C PRO A 406 -1.36 6.98 -20.34
N LEU A 407 -2.28 6.08 -19.98
CA LEU A 407 -3.51 6.45 -19.29
C LEU A 407 -3.19 7.05 -17.90
N LYS A 408 -3.68 8.27 -17.67
CA LYS A 408 -3.57 9.02 -16.41
C LYS A 408 -4.91 9.62 -16.04
N LEU A 409 -5.36 9.33 -14.83
CA LEU A 409 -6.59 9.82 -14.24
C LEU A 409 -6.26 10.70 -13.04
N SER A 410 -7.03 11.75 -12.85
CA SER A 410 -6.98 12.62 -11.67
C SER A 410 -8.37 12.69 -11.07
N GLU A 411 -8.49 12.66 -9.74
CA GLU A 411 -9.72 13.17 -9.12
C GLU A 411 -9.92 14.64 -9.49
N ASN A 412 -11.18 15.05 -9.54
CA ASN A 412 -11.53 16.41 -9.90
C ASN A 412 -11.36 17.36 -8.69
N GLY A 413 -10.76 18.52 -8.93
CA GLY A 413 -10.50 19.50 -7.86
C GLY A 413 -11.78 20.11 -7.29
N GLY A 414 -11.75 20.44 -5.99
CA GLY A 414 -12.88 20.99 -5.24
C GLY A 414 -13.95 19.97 -4.83
N ASN A 415 -13.96 18.78 -5.45
CA ASN A 415 -14.91 17.70 -5.17
C ASN A 415 -14.15 16.42 -4.79
N PRO A 416 -13.57 16.36 -3.57
CA PRO A 416 -12.91 15.15 -3.10
C PRO A 416 -13.87 13.96 -3.07
N SER A 417 -13.33 12.75 -3.19
CA SER A 417 -14.13 11.54 -3.14
C SER A 417 -14.91 11.41 -1.83
N LYS A 418 -16.12 10.85 -1.93
CA LYS A 418 -17.07 10.70 -0.83
C LYS A 418 -17.33 9.24 -0.51
N CYS A 419 -17.67 9.00 0.75
CA CYS A 419 -18.14 7.71 1.26
C CYS A 419 -19.35 7.99 2.16
N ILE A 420 -20.54 7.59 1.73
CA ILE A 420 -21.79 7.83 2.48
C ILE A 420 -22.39 6.52 2.99
N GLU A 421 -23.09 6.55 4.12
CA GLU A 421 -23.85 5.39 4.63
C GLU A 421 -25.16 5.21 3.82
N ALA A 422 -25.04 4.47 2.72
CA ALA A 422 -26.14 4.07 1.85
C ALA A 422 -25.84 2.68 1.28
N GLY A 423 -26.85 1.82 1.18
CA GLY A 423 -26.64 0.49 0.60
C GLY A 423 -27.68 -0.56 1.00
N SER A 424 -27.49 -1.77 0.46
CA SER A 424 -28.47 -2.85 0.59
C SER A 424 -28.71 -3.34 2.04
N ALA A 425 -27.77 -3.14 2.95
CA ALA A 425 -27.88 -3.52 4.35
C ALA A 425 -28.90 -2.66 5.09
N LEU A 426 -29.04 -1.38 4.73
CA LEU A 426 -30.04 -0.48 5.32
C LEU A 426 -31.45 -0.81 4.84
N VAL A 427 -31.59 -1.37 3.63
CA VAL A 427 -32.84 -1.98 3.17
C VAL A 427 -33.19 -3.21 4.03
N ASP A 428 -32.20 -4.06 4.34
CA ASP A 428 -32.40 -5.21 5.23
C ASP A 428 -32.83 -4.78 6.63
N GLU A 429 -32.26 -3.70 7.18
CA GLU A 429 -32.67 -3.18 8.50
C GLU A 429 -34.14 -2.77 8.54
N LYS A 430 -34.60 -2.01 7.53
CA LYS A 430 -36.02 -1.57 7.45
C LYS A 430 -36.96 -2.76 7.30
N PHE A 431 -36.54 -3.74 6.50
CA PHE A 431 -37.28 -4.99 6.35
C PHE A 431 -37.36 -5.76 7.66
N ASN A 432 -36.22 -6.02 8.32
CA ASN A 432 -36.15 -6.76 9.57
C ASN A 432 -36.94 -6.08 10.68
N TYR A 433 -36.87 -4.75 10.80
CA TYR A 433 -37.67 -3.99 11.75
C TYR A 433 -39.18 -4.18 11.52
N MET A 434 -39.62 -4.17 10.26
CA MET A 434 -41.04 -4.36 9.94
C MET A 434 -41.49 -5.80 10.20
N VAL A 435 -40.65 -6.80 9.89
CA VAL A 435 -40.90 -8.22 10.20
C VAL A 435 -41.00 -8.44 11.71
N HIS A 436 -40.06 -7.90 12.47
CA HIS A 436 -40.03 -8.00 13.94
C HIS A 436 -41.36 -7.54 14.55
N ASN A 437 -41.79 -6.33 14.18
CA ASN A 437 -43.05 -5.76 14.65
C ASN A 437 -44.27 -6.56 14.17
N TYR A 438 -44.25 -7.05 12.93
CA TYR A 438 -45.32 -7.90 12.40
C TYR A 438 -45.46 -9.19 13.23
N LEU A 439 -44.37 -9.91 13.48
CA LEU A 439 -44.39 -11.16 14.24
C LEU A 439 -44.77 -10.95 15.71
N GLY A 440 -44.31 -9.85 16.32
CA GLY A 440 -44.75 -9.46 17.66
C GLY A 440 -46.26 -9.19 17.75
N ASN A 441 -46.84 -8.55 16.73
CA ASN A 441 -48.28 -8.33 16.65
C ASN A 441 -49.08 -9.62 16.40
N GLU A 442 -48.47 -10.62 15.76
CA GLU A 442 -49.02 -11.99 15.63
C GLU A 442 -48.94 -12.79 16.94
N GLY A 443 -48.36 -12.23 18.01
CA GLY A 443 -48.31 -12.80 19.34
C GLY A 443 -47.14 -13.74 19.60
N LEU A 444 -46.11 -13.73 18.74
CA LEU A 444 -44.89 -14.51 18.96
C LEU A 444 -44.06 -13.90 20.11
N THR A 445 -43.41 -14.76 20.87
CA THR A 445 -42.39 -14.36 21.86
C THR A 445 -41.09 -13.97 21.19
N GLU A 446 -40.24 -13.19 21.87
CA GLU A 446 -38.94 -12.75 21.34
C GLU A 446 -38.05 -13.91 20.80
N ASN A 447 -38.10 -15.06 21.48
CA ASN A 447 -37.36 -16.25 21.05
C ASN A 447 -37.93 -16.85 19.76
N GLU A 448 -39.25 -16.88 19.61
CA GLU A 448 -39.93 -17.35 18.39
C GLU A 448 -39.74 -16.37 17.23
N ILE A 449 -39.76 -15.06 17.51
CA ILE A 449 -39.46 -14.02 16.52
C ILE A 449 -38.05 -14.21 15.97
N THR A 450 -37.05 -14.35 16.86
CA THR A 450 -35.65 -14.57 16.46
C THR A 450 -35.47 -15.83 15.60
N GLU A 451 -36.28 -16.87 15.85
CA GLU A 451 -36.30 -18.11 15.06
C GLU A 451 -36.79 -17.90 13.63
N VAL A 452 -37.89 -17.17 13.50
CA VAL A 452 -38.58 -17.01 12.23
C VAL A 452 -37.94 -15.91 11.38
N GLU A 453 -37.40 -14.86 12.01
CA GLU A 453 -36.78 -13.73 11.32
C GLU A 453 -35.64 -14.12 10.39
N GLN A 454 -34.83 -15.11 10.78
CA GLN A 454 -33.70 -15.54 9.95
C GLN A 454 -34.18 -16.26 8.68
N GLU A 455 -35.19 -17.14 8.81
CA GLU A 455 -35.84 -17.79 7.65
C GLU A 455 -36.41 -16.74 6.69
N ILE A 456 -37.15 -15.77 7.26
CA ILE A 456 -37.75 -14.67 6.52
C ILE A 456 -36.69 -13.79 5.83
N ALA A 457 -35.58 -13.48 6.52
CA ALA A 457 -34.49 -12.67 6.00
C ALA A 457 -33.79 -13.34 4.80
N ILE A 458 -33.59 -14.66 4.85
CA ILE A 458 -33.03 -15.44 3.72
C ILE A 458 -33.96 -15.36 2.51
N CYS A 459 -35.27 -15.57 2.70
CA CYS A 459 -36.25 -15.45 1.62
C CYS A 459 -36.30 -14.03 1.04
N PHE A 460 -36.19 -13.00 1.89
CA PHE A 460 -36.15 -11.61 1.45
C PHE A 460 -34.92 -11.31 0.60
N GLN A 461 -33.76 -11.92 0.85
CA GLN A 461 -32.59 -11.71 -0.01
C GLN A 461 -32.90 -12.04 -1.48
N LEU A 462 -33.65 -13.11 -1.77
CA LEU A 462 -34.02 -13.46 -3.14
C LEU A 462 -34.90 -12.37 -3.77
N VAL A 463 -35.92 -11.92 -3.03
CA VAL A 463 -36.81 -10.83 -3.46
C VAL A 463 -36.01 -9.56 -3.71
N LYS A 464 -35.17 -9.14 -2.78
CA LYS A 464 -34.35 -7.92 -2.85
C LYS A 464 -33.39 -7.93 -4.04
N HIS A 465 -32.72 -9.05 -4.31
CA HIS A 465 -31.78 -9.17 -5.43
C HIS A 465 -32.48 -9.11 -6.80
N GLN A 466 -33.71 -9.61 -6.90
CA GLN A 466 -34.48 -9.64 -8.16
C GLN A 466 -35.42 -8.44 -8.31
N PHE A 467 -35.58 -7.64 -7.26
CA PHE A 467 -36.51 -6.52 -7.24
C PHE A 467 -36.21 -5.53 -8.37
N ASN A 468 -37.22 -5.28 -9.20
CA ASN A 468 -37.18 -4.37 -10.34
C ASN A 468 -38.38 -3.41 -10.38
N GLY A 469 -39.28 -3.48 -9.38
CA GLY A 469 -40.49 -2.65 -9.28
C GLY A 469 -41.65 -3.06 -10.19
N SER A 470 -41.58 -4.19 -10.91
CA SER A 470 -42.64 -4.63 -11.83
C SER A 470 -43.77 -5.39 -11.15
N GLU A 471 -43.47 -6.25 -10.18
CA GLU A 471 -44.46 -7.04 -9.45
C GLU A 471 -45.19 -6.19 -8.42
N SER A 472 -46.52 -6.33 -8.32
CA SER A 472 -47.35 -5.52 -7.40
C SER A 472 -47.16 -5.89 -5.93
N ALA A 473 -46.79 -7.13 -5.64
CA ALA A 473 -46.49 -7.63 -4.30
C ALA A 473 -45.66 -8.91 -4.36
N HIS A 474 -44.86 -9.15 -3.33
CA HIS A 474 -44.07 -10.37 -3.15
C HIS A 474 -44.57 -11.11 -1.90
N LYS A 475 -44.50 -12.44 -1.91
CA LYS A 475 -44.86 -13.26 -0.75
C LYS A 475 -43.61 -13.86 -0.13
N ILE A 476 -43.45 -13.68 1.17
CA ILE A 476 -42.38 -14.31 1.94
C ILE A 476 -43.01 -15.34 2.86
N SER A 477 -42.76 -16.61 2.56
CA SER A 477 -43.24 -17.72 3.38
C SER A 477 -42.48 -17.81 4.70
N TRP A 478 -43.16 -18.23 5.76
CA TRP A 478 -42.55 -18.47 7.06
C TRP A 478 -43.33 -19.53 7.86
N GLY A 479 -42.65 -20.18 8.81
CA GLY A 479 -43.31 -21.04 9.81
C GLY A 479 -43.87 -22.36 9.25
N SER A 480 -43.30 -22.88 8.16
CA SER A 480 -43.72 -24.14 7.54
C SER A 480 -43.38 -25.33 8.44
N THR A 481 -44.34 -25.74 9.28
CA THR A 481 -44.26 -26.98 10.08
C THR A 481 -45.23 -28.02 9.52
N PRO A 482 -44.87 -29.32 9.47
CA PRO A 482 -45.80 -30.36 9.00
C PRO A 482 -47.09 -30.37 9.85
N GLY A 483 -48.22 -29.95 9.26
CA GLY A 483 -49.54 -29.93 9.92
C GLY A 483 -50.12 -28.54 10.20
N ASN A 484 -49.32 -27.47 10.13
CA ASN A 484 -49.82 -26.08 10.10
C ASN A 484 -49.70 -25.55 8.66
N GLY A 485 -50.73 -24.87 8.16
CA GLY A 485 -50.69 -24.29 6.81
C GLY A 485 -49.56 -23.28 6.65
N GLU A 486 -49.04 -23.12 5.43
CA GLU A 486 -48.01 -22.13 5.11
C GLU A 486 -48.49 -20.71 5.45
N LYS A 487 -47.74 -20.01 6.31
CA LYS A 487 -47.96 -18.58 6.56
C LYS A 487 -47.11 -17.76 5.59
N TYR A 488 -47.60 -16.58 5.22
CA TYR A 488 -46.87 -15.67 4.35
C TYR A 488 -47.02 -14.22 4.82
N ILE A 489 -45.93 -13.46 4.68
CA ILE A 489 -45.94 -12.00 4.74
C ILE A 489 -46.11 -11.51 3.29
N SER A 490 -47.18 -10.76 3.04
CA SER A 490 -47.39 -10.09 1.76
C SER A 490 -46.69 -8.73 1.79
N LEU A 491 -45.64 -8.57 1.00
CA LEU A 491 -44.91 -7.31 0.84
C LEU A 491 -45.40 -6.54 -0.39
N PRO A 492 -46.10 -5.41 -0.22
CA PRO A 492 -46.47 -4.56 -1.33
C PRO A 492 -45.23 -4.00 -2.04
N ARG A 493 -45.29 -3.88 -3.37
CA ARG A 493 -44.24 -3.24 -4.19
C ARG A 493 -43.82 -1.90 -3.61
N ASP A 494 -44.79 -1.06 -3.29
CA ASP A 494 -44.55 0.33 -2.90
C ASP A 494 -43.76 0.42 -1.59
N LYS A 495 -43.87 -0.59 -0.71
CA LYS A 495 -43.08 -0.66 0.53
C LYS A 495 -41.62 -1.03 0.29
N ILE A 496 -41.37 -1.99 -0.61
CA ILE A 496 -39.99 -2.33 -0.98
C ILE A 496 -39.36 -1.15 -1.75
N ALA A 497 -40.12 -0.54 -2.68
CA ALA A 497 -39.71 0.64 -3.42
C ALA A 497 -39.34 1.80 -2.50
N GLU A 498 -40.15 2.10 -1.47
CA GLU A 498 -39.87 3.12 -0.46
C GLU A 498 -38.50 2.91 0.22
N TRP A 499 -38.20 1.69 0.67
CA TRP A 499 -36.91 1.42 1.33
C TRP A 499 -35.71 1.57 0.39
N PHE A 500 -35.86 1.19 -0.88
CA PHE A 500 -34.83 1.37 -1.89
C PHE A 500 -34.67 2.85 -2.26
N ASP A 501 -35.78 3.56 -2.48
CA ASP A 501 -35.80 4.96 -2.88
C ASP A 501 -35.11 5.83 -1.81
N ASP A 502 -35.34 5.57 -0.53
CA ASP A 502 -34.60 6.23 0.56
C ASP A 502 -33.07 6.14 0.40
N GLU A 503 -32.54 4.99 -0.05
CA GLU A 503 -31.10 4.78 -0.25
C GLU A 503 -30.63 5.44 -1.55
N ILE A 504 -31.41 5.27 -2.63
CA ILE A 504 -31.13 5.80 -3.97
C ILE A 504 -31.11 7.33 -3.95
N ASP A 505 -32.05 7.97 -3.26
CA ASP A 505 -32.15 9.43 -3.17
C ASP A 505 -30.91 10.04 -2.49
N ARG A 506 -30.32 9.35 -1.50
CA ARG A 506 -29.06 9.78 -0.87
C ARG A 506 -27.88 9.66 -1.81
N ILE A 507 -27.82 8.58 -2.58
CA ILE A 507 -26.80 8.38 -3.62
C ILE A 507 -26.91 9.47 -4.68
N ILE A 508 -28.13 9.75 -5.17
CA ILE A 508 -28.40 10.81 -6.14
C ILE A 508 -27.98 12.16 -5.57
N ALA A 509 -28.40 12.51 -4.36
CA ALA A 509 -28.02 13.77 -3.72
C ALA A 509 -26.50 13.93 -3.61
N SER A 510 -25.77 12.85 -3.28
CA SER A 510 -24.31 12.88 -3.19
C SER A 510 -23.64 13.06 -4.55
N ILE A 511 -24.07 12.32 -5.57
CA ILE A 511 -23.60 12.49 -6.95
C ILE A 511 -23.90 13.92 -7.44
N ASP A 512 -25.09 14.44 -7.16
CA ASP A 512 -25.54 15.77 -7.59
C ASP A 512 -24.70 16.90 -6.99
N ASN A 513 -24.27 16.75 -5.75
CA ASN A 513 -23.36 17.69 -5.11
C ASN A 513 -21.94 17.65 -5.72
N MET A 514 -21.54 16.53 -6.31
CA MET A 514 -20.22 16.35 -6.92
C MET A 514 -20.20 16.59 -8.43
N LYS A 515 -21.34 16.50 -9.13
CA LYS A 515 -21.46 16.58 -10.59
C LYS A 515 -21.28 17.99 -11.17
N ASN A 516 -20.39 18.77 -10.61
CA ASN A 516 -19.89 19.95 -11.32
C ASN A 516 -18.93 19.47 -12.43
N ASN A 517 -18.94 20.13 -13.60
CA ASN A 517 -18.06 19.85 -14.75
C ASN A 517 -18.54 18.80 -15.79
N ASN A 518 -19.86 18.66 -15.98
CA ASN A 518 -20.46 17.95 -17.13
C ASN A 518 -19.83 16.56 -17.41
N PRO A 519 -19.93 15.60 -16.47
CA PRO A 519 -19.43 14.25 -16.69
C PRO A 519 -20.12 13.63 -17.92
N ARG A 520 -19.38 12.80 -18.65
CA ARG A 520 -19.88 12.09 -19.85
C ARG A 520 -20.67 10.83 -19.48
N LEU A 521 -20.20 10.15 -18.44
CA LEU A 521 -20.68 8.82 -18.07
C LEU A 521 -20.72 8.64 -16.55
N LEU A 522 -21.56 7.71 -16.12
CA LEU A 522 -21.69 7.22 -14.75
C LEU A 522 -21.38 5.71 -14.74
N LEU A 523 -20.25 5.35 -14.13
CA LEU A 523 -19.86 3.96 -13.89
C LEU A 523 -20.45 3.49 -12.56
N VAL A 524 -21.42 2.58 -12.62
CA VAL A 524 -22.06 2.01 -11.42
C VAL A 524 -21.40 0.68 -11.08
N ARG A 525 -20.97 0.53 -9.83
CA ARG A 525 -20.32 -0.68 -9.26
C ARG A 525 -20.96 -1.08 -7.93
N GLY A 526 -20.49 -2.17 -7.36
CA GLY A 526 -20.97 -2.69 -6.08
C GLY A 526 -22.19 -3.61 -6.17
N GLY A 527 -22.42 -4.36 -5.09
CA GLY A 527 -23.50 -5.34 -5.00
C GLY A 527 -24.89 -4.71 -5.10
N PHE A 528 -25.12 -3.57 -4.45
CA PHE A 528 -26.40 -2.86 -4.55
C PHE A 528 -26.55 -2.15 -5.90
N GLY A 529 -25.46 -1.65 -6.48
CA GLY A 529 -25.42 -1.11 -7.85
C GLY A 529 -25.75 -2.13 -8.95
N SER A 530 -25.71 -3.44 -8.64
CA SER A 530 -26.17 -4.50 -9.54
C SER A 530 -27.69 -4.74 -9.51
N SER A 531 -28.41 -4.12 -8.57
CA SER A 531 -29.86 -4.26 -8.46
C SER A 531 -30.55 -3.68 -9.71
N PRO A 532 -31.48 -4.42 -10.34
CA PRO A 532 -32.26 -3.91 -11.47
C PRO A 532 -33.03 -2.64 -11.12
N TYR A 533 -33.62 -2.56 -9.92
CA TYR A 533 -34.35 -1.37 -9.48
C TYR A 533 -33.45 -0.13 -9.34
N VAL A 534 -32.27 -0.30 -8.72
CA VAL A 534 -31.28 0.79 -8.57
C VAL A 534 -30.80 1.28 -9.94
N GLN A 535 -30.46 0.35 -10.85
CA GLN A 535 -30.03 0.70 -12.20
C GLN A 535 -31.11 1.44 -13.00
N ASN A 536 -32.37 1.00 -12.91
CA ASN A 536 -33.49 1.66 -13.57
C ASN A 536 -33.66 3.10 -13.06
N LYS A 537 -33.68 3.30 -11.73
CA LYS A 537 -33.81 4.63 -11.12
C LYS A 537 -32.67 5.57 -11.46
N LEU A 538 -31.42 5.09 -11.43
CA LEU A 538 -30.27 5.90 -11.83
C LEU A 538 -30.31 6.25 -13.33
N LYS A 539 -30.72 5.32 -14.18
CA LYS A 539 -30.86 5.55 -15.62
C LYS A 539 -31.96 6.56 -15.94
N GLU A 540 -33.10 6.48 -15.24
CA GLU A 540 -34.20 7.44 -15.34
C GLU A 540 -33.79 8.83 -14.83
N HIS A 541 -33.02 8.90 -13.74
CA HIS A 541 -32.58 10.20 -13.20
C HIS A 541 -31.49 10.86 -14.06
N TYR A 542 -30.56 10.07 -14.59
CA TYR A 542 -29.40 10.55 -15.37
C TYR A 542 -29.53 10.28 -16.87
N GLU A 543 -30.67 10.62 -17.49
CA GLU A 543 -30.97 10.33 -18.91
C GLU A 543 -29.89 10.84 -19.90
N LYS A 544 -29.15 11.89 -19.52
CA LYS A 544 -28.11 12.53 -20.33
C LYS A 544 -26.73 11.91 -20.16
N LEU A 545 -26.52 11.07 -19.15
CA LEU A 545 -25.25 10.40 -18.89
C LEU A 545 -25.27 9.01 -19.53
N GLU A 546 -24.15 8.61 -20.11
CA GLU A 546 -23.94 7.21 -20.47
C GLU A 546 -23.77 6.40 -19.16
N LEU A 547 -24.79 5.61 -18.80
CA LEU A 547 -24.70 4.72 -17.64
C LEU A 547 -24.02 3.42 -18.07
N ILE A 548 -22.86 3.14 -17.46
CA ILE A 548 -22.16 1.85 -17.60
C ILE A 548 -22.60 0.99 -16.41
N PRO A 549 -23.52 0.03 -16.61
CA PRO A 549 -24.07 -0.76 -15.52
C PRO A 549 -23.02 -1.70 -14.95
N THR A 550 -23.37 -2.30 -13.81
CA THR A 550 -22.73 -3.52 -13.36
C THR A 550 -23.38 -4.71 -14.07
N GLU A 551 -22.63 -5.39 -14.94
CA GLU A 551 -23.11 -6.61 -15.59
C GLU A 551 -22.92 -7.83 -14.68
N GLY A 552 -24.01 -8.52 -14.38
CA GLY A 552 -24.03 -9.66 -13.46
C GLY A 552 -23.67 -9.29 -12.01
N PRO A 553 -23.68 -10.25 -11.09
CA PRO A 553 -23.13 -10.00 -9.76
C PRO A 553 -21.61 -9.83 -9.97
N ASN A 554 -21.11 -8.60 -9.77
CA ASN A 554 -19.72 -8.18 -9.94
C ASN A 554 -18.80 -8.79 -8.86
N ILE A 555 -18.95 -10.09 -8.58
CA ILE A 555 -18.39 -10.89 -7.47
C ILE A 555 -16.84 -10.83 -7.43
N LYS A 556 -16.20 -10.27 -8.47
CA LYS A 556 -14.75 -10.26 -8.68
C LYS A 556 -14.12 -8.86 -8.69
N GLY A 557 -14.93 -7.80 -8.78
CA GLY A 557 -14.49 -6.50 -9.29
C GLY A 557 -13.51 -5.76 -8.38
N ALA A 558 -13.82 -5.64 -7.09
CA ALA A 558 -13.00 -4.87 -6.15
C ALA A 558 -11.62 -5.51 -5.93
N ALA A 559 -11.57 -6.77 -5.50
CA ALA A 559 -10.29 -7.46 -5.27
C ALA A 559 -9.47 -7.60 -6.56
N GLY A 560 -10.08 -7.96 -7.69
CA GLY A 560 -9.39 -8.00 -8.98
C GLY A 560 -8.87 -6.62 -9.39
N GLY A 561 -9.71 -5.59 -9.29
CA GLY A 561 -9.38 -4.20 -9.59
C GLY A 561 -8.23 -3.65 -8.75
N ALA A 562 -8.12 -4.08 -7.48
CA ALA A 562 -6.99 -3.74 -6.62
C ALA A 562 -5.64 -4.27 -7.13
N LEU A 563 -5.63 -5.44 -7.76
CA LEU A 563 -4.42 -5.99 -8.38
C LEU A 563 -4.08 -5.33 -9.71
N VAL A 564 -5.10 -4.92 -10.48
CA VAL A 564 -4.89 -4.06 -11.65
C VAL A 564 -4.32 -2.71 -11.23
N TRP A 565 -4.88 -2.10 -10.18
CA TRP A 565 -4.35 -0.88 -9.55
C TRP A 565 -2.89 -1.06 -9.14
N TYR A 566 -2.57 -2.14 -8.45
CA TYR A 566 -1.20 -2.45 -8.02
C TYR A 566 -0.21 -2.51 -9.20
N GLN A 567 -0.65 -3.04 -10.34
CA GLN A 567 0.19 -3.20 -11.53
C GLN A 567 0.28 -1.95 -12.41
N LYS A 568 -0.78 -1.13 -12.45
CA LYS A 568 -0.93 -0.05 -13.45
C LYS A 568 -0.97 1.35 -12.87
N CYS A 569 -1.55 1.52 -11.68
CA CYS A 569 -1.69 2.78 -10.95
C CYS A 569 -2.10 3.96 -11.85
N HIS A 570 -3.25 3.84 -12.53
CA HIS A 570 -3.70 4.85 -13.51
C HIS A 570 -4.15 6.16 -12.86
N VAL A 571 -4.54 6.16 -11.58
CA VAL A 571 -4.89 7.37 -10.82
C VAL A 571 -3.63 7.99 -10.24
N VAL A 572 -3.21 9.12 -10.82
CA VAL A 572 -1.94 9.79 -10.52
C VAL A 572 -2.08 10.95 -9.54
N SER A 573 -3.30 11.45 -9.32
CA SER A 573 -3.57 12.55 -8.41
C SER A 573 -4.97 12.47 -7.81
N ARG A 574 -5.09 12.89 -6.55
CA ARG A 574 -6.30 12.80 -5.72
C ARG A 574 -6.61 14.15 -5.08
N ALA A 575 -7.90 14.43 -4.89
CA ALA A 575 -8.35 15.63 -4.21
C ALA A 575 -8.35 15.37 -2.70
N VAL A 576 -7.78 16.31 -1.95
CA VAL A 576 -7.62 16.20 -0.50
C VAL A 576 -8.99 16.28 0.20
N ARG A 577 -9.32 15.26 1.01
CA ARG A 577 -10.63 15.12 1.65
C ARG A 577 -10.86 16.02 2.87
N HIS A 578 -9.80 16.38 3.59
CA HIS A 578 -9.87 17.30 4.73
C HIS A 578 -8.69 18.26 4.68
N THR A 579 -8.84 19.46 5.23
CA THR A 579 -7.68 20.36 5.35
C THR A 579 -6.71 19.79 6.38
N TYR A 580 -5.53 19.36 5.95
CA TYR A 580 -4.50 18.84 6.84
C TYR A 580 -3.39 19.86 7.10
N GLY A 581 -2.78 19.76 8.27
CA GLY A 581 -1.70 20.64 8.68
C GLY A 581 -1.12 20.26 10.04
N VAL A 582 -0.26 21.13 10.55
CA VAL A 582 0.46 20.93 11.81
C VAL A 582 0.38 22.19 12.69
N GLU A 583 0.55 22.00 14.00
CA GLU A 583 0.77 23.11 14.92
C GLU A 583 2.15 23.73 14.68
N VAL A 584 2.22 25.07 14.69
CA VAL A 584 3.48 25.81 14.50
C VAL A 584 3.59 26.99 15.47
N ASP A 585 4.81 27.45 15.67
CA ASP A 585 5.08 28.73 16.31
C ASP A 585 5.01 29.87 15.28
N VAL A 586 4.26 30.93 15.59
CA VAL A 586 4.05 32.08 14.69
C VAL A 586 4.91 33.26 15.16
N PRO A 587 5.71 33.90 14.29
CA PRO A 587 6.41 35.13 14.64
C PRO A 587 5.48 36.20 15.20
N TYR A 588 5.84 36.78 16.34
CA TYR A 588 5.07 37.84 16.98
C TYR A 588 5.16 39.14 16.17
N ASP A 589 4.03 39.80 15.99
CA ASP A 589 3.93 41.08 15.30
C ASP A 589 3.13 42.03 16.20
N SER A 590 3.82 43.01 16.80
CA SER A 590 3.19 43.95 17.72
C SER A 590 2.20 44.90 17.06
N ALA A 591 2.25 45.06 15.73
CA ALA A 591 1.27 45.86 14.99
C ALA A 591 -0.03 45.10 14.73
N ASN A 592 -0.02 43.77 14.85
CA ASN A 592 -1.21 42.94 14.70
C ASN A 592 -1.96 42.83 16.04
N THR A 593 -3.18 43.37 16.07
CA THR A 593 -4.03 43.39 17.27
C THR A 593 -4.32 42.00 17.83
N GLU A 594 -4.49 40.99 16.98
CA GLU A 594 -4.68 39.60 17.42
C GLU A 594 -3.41 39.06 18.09
N HIS A 595 -2.24 39.34 17.52
CA HIS A 595 -0.96 38.93 18.09
C HIS A 595 -0.75 39.59 19.44
N TYR A 596 -1.00 40.90 19.55
CA TYR A 596 -0.92 41.65 20.81
C TYR A 596 -1.74 40.97 21.91
N HIS A 597 -3.04 40.70 21.66
CA HIS A 597 -3.92 40.08 22.64
C HIS A 597 -3.54 38.63 23.00
N ARG A 598 -2.98 37.87 22.06
CA ARG A 598 -2.45 36.52 22.34
C ARG A 598 -1.15 36.56 23.13
N GLY A 599 -0.32 37.58 22.91
CA GLY A 599 0.96 37.79 23.58
C GLY A 599 0.86 38.35 25.00
N GLU A 600 -0.30 38.90 25.38
CA GLU A 600 -0.58 39.39 26.73
C GLU A 600 -0.25 38.34 27.81
N GLY A 601 0.25 38.82 28.97
CA GLY A 601 0.59 37.97 30.11
C GLY A 601 1.86 37.14 29.93
N GLY A 602 2.81 37.59 29.09
CA GLY A 602 4.11 36.94 28.92
C GLY A 602 4.07 35.70 28.04
N ARG A 603 3.08 35.60 27.14
CA ARG A 603 2.89 34.43 26.25
C ARG A 603 3.73 34.48 24.97
N VAL A 604 4.48 35.55 24.77
CA VAL A 604 5.49 35.64 23.70
C VAL A 604 6.78 35.00 24.21
N LEU A 605 7.20 33.89 23.59
CA LEU A 605 8.42 33.16 23.91
C LEU A 605 9.36 33.24 22.72
N ASP A 606 10.57 33.76 22.93
CA ASP A 606 11.59 33.98 21.88
C ASP A 606 11.06 34.69 20.63
N GLY A 607 10.18 35.68 20.84
CA GLY A 607 9.57 36.46 19.76
C GLY A 607 8.51 35.70 18.96
N LYS A 608 8.01 34.57 19.46
CA LYS A 608 6.96 33.76 18.81
C LYS A 608 5.74 33.56 19.72
N LEU A 609 4.59 33.37 19.08
CA LEU A 609 3.34 32.93 19.67
C LEU A 609 3.14 31.43 19.40
N LYS A 610 2.68 30.71 20.40
CA LYS A 610 2.35 29.28 20.28
C LYS A 610 1.00 29.05 19.60
N TYR A 611 0.76 27.81 19.19
CA TYR A 611 -0.53 27.30 18.72
C TYR A 611 -1.01 27.78 17.34
N GLY A 612 -0.08 28.24 16.50
CA GLY A 612 -0.36 28.56 15.11
C GLY A 612 -0.81 27.35 14.32
N TRP A 613 -1.55 27.60 13.24
CA TRP A 613 -1.97 26.56 12.30
C TRP A 613 -1.27 26.75 10.96
N ASN A 614 -0.51 25.73 10.54
CA ASN A 614 0.10 25.71 9.22
C ASN A 614 -0.58 24.66 8.33
N VAL A 615 -1.33 25.13 7.33
CA VAL A 615 -2.00 24.28 6.35
C VAL A 615 -0.97 23.66 5.40
N LEU A 616 -0.94 22.32 5.36
CA LEU A 616 -0.08 21.56 4.45
C LEU A 616 -0.85 21.10 3.21
N ALA A 617 -2.09 20.65 3.39
CA ALA A 617 -2.93 20.15 2.31
C ALA A 617 -4.36 20.72 2.46
N PRO A 618 -4.73 21.77 1.72
CA PRO A 618 -6.07 22.34 1.74
C PRO A 618 -7.12 21.37 1.21
N TYR A 619 -8.33 21.40 1.77
CA TYR A 619 -9.51 20.68 1.25
C TYR A 619 -9.71 20.90 -0.26
N GLY A 620 -10.02 19.84 -0.98
CA GLY A 620 -10.33 19.85 -2.41
C GLY A 620 -9.12 20.12 -3.33
N LYS A 621 -7.93 20.41 -2.78
CA LYS A 621 -6.72 20.57 -3.57
C LYS A 621 -6.33 19.22 -4.18
N VAL A 622 -6.10 19.20 -5.49
CA VAL A 622 -5.58 18.03 -6.18
C VAL A 622 -4.08 17.95 -5.97
N LEU A 623 -3.62 16.81 -5.45
CA LEU A 623 -2.21 16.52 -5.20
C LEU A 623 -1.82 15.22 -5.92
N SER A 624 -0.58 15.15 -6.38
CA SER A 624 0.08 13.96 -6.90
C SER A 624 1.07 13.39 -5.87
N GLU A 625 1.54 12.14 -6.05
CA GLU A 625 2.52 11.57 -5.12
C GLU A 625 3.84 12.35 -5.05
N ALA A 626 4.14 13.19 -6.06
CA ALA A 626 5.30 14.07 -6.08
C ALA A 626 5.09 15.39 -5.30
N ASP A 627 3.86 15.70 -4.88
CA ASP A 627 3.53 16.92 -4.12
C ASP A 627 3.85 16.74 -2.62
N GLU A 628 5.13 16.75 -2.29
CA GLU A 628 5.61 16.70 -0.91
C GLU A 628 5.34 18.01 -0.15
N ARG A 629 4.89 17.89 1.10
CA ARG A 629 4.67 19.01 2.02
C ARG A 629 5.73 18.98 3.10
N ILE A 630 6.76 19.79 2.90
CA ILE A 630 7.93 19.83 3.78
C ILE A 630 7.66 20.77 4.95
N THR A 631 7.92 20.26 6.16
CA THR A 631 7.94 21.04 7.40
C THR A 631 9.34 20.98 7.99
N SER A 632 9.86 22.11 8.45
CA SER A 632 11.18 22.20 9.08
C SER A 632 11.04 22.18 10.59
N HIS A 633 11.86 21.36 11.25
CA HIS A 633 11.83 21.14 12.68
C HIS A 633 13.23 21.27 13.28
N GLU A 634 13.26 21.57 14.57
CA GLU A 634 14.47 21.61 15.38
C GLU A 634 14.27 20.73 16.62
N LEU A 635 15.14 19.73 16.77
CA LEU A 635 15.22 18.92 17.97
C LEU A 635 16.25 19.53 18.91
N ILE A 636 15.84 19.88 20.13
CA ILE A 636 16.70 20.42 21.17
C ILE A 636 16.89 19.35 22.26
N VAL A 637 18.14 19.06 22.61
CA VAL A 637 18.50 18.08 23.65
C VAL A 637 19.46 18.67 24.69
N HIS A 638 19.31 18.25 25.94
CA HIS A 638 20.14 18.71 27.06
C HIS A 638 21.49 17.99 27.15
N GLU A 639 21.58 16.78 26.62
CA GLU A 639 22.78 15.95 26.67
C GLU A 639 23.05 15.33 25.29
N PRO A 640 24.33 15.24 24.86
CA PRO A 640 24.69 14.63 23.58
C PRO A 640 24.26 13.18 23.40
N ASP A 641 24.01 12.46 24.49
CA ASP A 641 23.62 11.04 24.51
C ASP A 641 22.10 10.83 24.63
N ALA A 642 21.32 11.91 24.73
CA ALA A 642 19.86 11.83 24.81
C ALA A 642 19.26 11.13 23.56
N PRO A 643 18.10 10.45 23.68
CA PRO A 643 17.39 9.91 22.52
C PRO A 643 17.10 11.01 21.50
N LEU A 644 17.40 10.74 20.22
CA LEU A 644 17.16 11.71 19.15
C LEU A 644 15.86 11.39 18.44
N VAL A 645 14.75 11.43 19.17
CA VAL A 645 13.42 11.16 18.62
C VAL A 645 12.61 12.45 18.68
N TYR A 646 11.99 12.82 17.56
CA TYR A 646 11.10 13.96 17.49
C TYR A 646 9.71 13.51 17.06
N GLU A 647 8.68 14.05 17.70
CA GLU A 647 7.28 13.74 17.41
C GLU A 647 6.50 15.02 17.20
N PHE A 648 5.62 15.01 16.20
CA PHE A 648 4.64 16.07 16.01
C PHE A 648 3.31 15.51 15.51
N THR A 649 2.23 16.21 15.83
CA THR A 649 0.88 15.79 15.48
C THR A 649 0.42 16.42 14.17
N VAL A 650 -0.16 15.60 13.29
CA VAL A 650 -0.89 16.05 12.11
C VAL A 650 -2.36 16.14 12.46
N TYR A 651 -2.96 17.30 12.17
CA TYR A 651 -4.37 17.57 12.41
C TYR A 651 -5.12 17.66 11.09
N SER A 652 -6.42 17.39 11.17
CA SER A 652 -7.40 17.81 10.16
C SER A 652 -8.26 18.95 10.69
N PHE A 653 -8.81 19.74 9.78
CA PHE A 653 -9.78 20.78 10.10
C PHE A 653 -11.03 20.64 9.23
N GLU A 654 -12.19 20.59 9.90
CA GLU A 654 -13.54 20.60 9.33
C GLU A 654 -14.26 21.87 9.81
N GLY A 655 -14.38 22.87 8.94
CA GLY A 655 -15.05 24.12 9.27
C GLY A 655 -15.03 25.13 8.13
N GLN A 656 -15.85 26.17 8.26
CA GLN A 656 -15.93 27.27 7.31
C GLN A 656 -14.89 28.36 7.63
N GLY A 657 -14.25 28.91 6.60
CA GLY A 657 -13.32 30.04 6.69
C GLY A 657 -11.86 29.68 6.94
N GLU A 658 -10.96 30.64 6.68
CA GLU A 658 -9.53 30.50 6.96
C GLU A 658 -9.25 30.62 8.47
N ARG A 659 -8.51 29.65 9.04
CA ARG A 659 -8.06 29.65 10.43
C ARG A 659 -6.56 29.87 10.49
N LYS A 660 -6.10 30.75 11.39
CA LYS A 660 -4.67 31.01 11.63
C LYS A 660 -4.10 30.25 12.82
N TRP A 661 -4.96 29.77 13.71
CA TRP A 661 -4.58 29.19 14.99
C TRP A 661 -5.33 27.87 15.19
N LEU A 662 -4.61 26.88 15.72
CA LEU A 662 -5.15 25.58 16.06
C LEU A 662 -5.81 25.61 17.45
N ARG A 663 -5.21 26.38 18.37
CA ARG A 663 -5.71 26.53 19.75
C ARG A 663 -6.01 27.98 20.10
N ASP A 664 -6.90 28.14 21.08
CA ASP A 664 -7.08 29.42 21.75
C ASP A 664 -5.82 29.81 22.56
N ARG A 665 -5.83 31.01 23.15
CA ARG A 665 -4.70 31.52 23.94
C ARG A 665 -4.44 30.75 25.25
N ASN A 666 -5.34 29.85 25.63
CA ASN A 666 -5.26 29.02 26.83
C ASN A 666 -4.82 27.58 26.49
N GLY A 667 -4.61 27.27 25.20
CA GLY A 667 -4.19 25.93 24.75
C GLY A 667 -5.34 24.98 24.43
N ASN A 668 -6.60 25.44 24.45
CA ASN A 668 -7.74 24.62 24.06
C ASN A 668 -7.84 24.55 22.53
N ILE A 669 -7.95 23.33 21.99
CA ILE A 669 -8.13 23.11 20.54
C ILE A 669 -9.46 23.74 20.10
N TYR A 670 -9.45 24.47 18.99
CA TYR A 670 -10.68 25.01 18.42
C TYR A 670 -11.58 23.89 17.87
N GLU A 671 -12.89 24.11 17.94
CA GLU A 671 -13.87 23.25 17.29
C GLU A 671 -13.57 23.07 15.80
N GLY A 672 -13.77 21.85 15.30
CA GLY A 672 -13.47 21.46 13.93
C GLY A 672 -12.07 20.85 13.73
N PHE A 673 -11.14 20.99 14.67
CA PHE A 673 -9.85 20.31 14.61
C PHE A 673 -9.91 18.91 15.20
N LYS A 674 -9.30 17.94 14.51
CA LYS A 674 -9.16 16.55 14.96
C LYS A 674 -7.73 16.07 14.75
N GLU A 675 -7.18 15.40 15.76
CA GLU A 675 -5.87 14.72 15.66
C GLU A 675 -5.99 13.48 14.79
N ILE A 676 -5.09 13.35 13.81
CA ILE A 676 -5.13 12.26 12.83
C ILE A 676 -4.04 11.24 13.12
N CYS A 677 -2.82 11.71 13.31
CA CYS A 677 -1.69 10.87 13.62
C CYS A 677 -0.56 11.67 14.26
N ILE A 678 0.35 10.95 14.92
CA ILE A 678 1.64 11.43 15.35
C ILE A 678 2.68 10.91 14.36
N VAL A 679 3.49 11.81 13.81
CA VAL A 679 4.65 11.46 13.00
C VAL A 679 5.86 11.45 13.90
N LYS A 680 6.56 10.31 13.94
CA LYS A 680 7.76 10.10 14.73
C LYS A 680 8.97 9.99 13.82
N ALA A 681 9.92 10.88 14.05
CA ALA A 681 11.20 10.95 13.37
C ALA A 681 12.32 10.44 14.29
N ASP A 682 12.88 9.27 13.99
CA ASP A 682 14.10 8.78 14.65
C ASP A 682 15.33 9.41 13.97
N LEU A 683 16.10 10.21 14.70
CA LEU A 683 17.29 10.92 14.24
C LEU A 683 18.56 10.36 14.89
N SER A 684 18.51 9.15 15.46
CA SER A 684 19.63 8.56 16.21
C SER A 684 20.92 8.43 15.39
N GLU A 685 20.80 8.20 14.08
CA GLU A 685 21.93 8.15 13.13
C GLU A 685 22.60 9.53 12.92
N GLN A 686 21.93 10.60 13.31
CA GLN A 686 22.39 11.98 13.14
C GLN A 686 23.06 12.57 14.40
N ARG A 687 23.40 11.73 15.38
CA ARG A 687 24.03 12.17 16.63
C ARG A 687 25.32 12.97 16.41
N PHE A 688 26.11 12.61 15.40
CA PHE A 688 27.35 13.32 15.04
C PHE A 688 27.10 14.72 14.45
N ASN A 689 25.87 15.01 14.02
CA ASN A 689 25.47 16.30 13.46
C ASN A 689 24.87 17.25 14.51
N LEU A 690 24.79 16.85 15.80
CA LEU A 690 24.39 17.75 16.88
C LEU A 690 25.32 18.97 16.96
N ARG A 691 24.71 20.15 17.06
CA ARG A 691 25.41 21.43 17.23
C ARG A 691 25.03 22.06 18.55
N LYS A 692 25.96 22.73 19.23
CA LYS A 692 25.61 23.53 20.42
C LYS A 692 24.55 24.57 20.04
N HIS A 693 23.48 24.64 20.84
CA HIS A 693 22.39 25.57 20.62
C HIS A 693 22.90 27.01 20.76
N LYS A 694 22.54 27.89 19.82
CA LYS A 694 23.11 29.25 19.76
C LYS A 694 22.62 30.16 20.88
N SER A 695 21.39 29.96 21.37
CA SER A 695 20.74 30.83 22.35
C SER A 695 20.49 30.21 23.71
N ILE A 696 20.77 28.91 23.90
CA ILE A 696 20.52 28.22 25.17
C ILE A 696 21.79 27.50 25.60
N GLU A 697 22.39 27.98 26.69
CA GLU A 697 23.67 27.48 27.18
C GLU A 697 23.55 26.02 27.64
N GLY A 698 24.51 25.18 27.25
CA GLY A 698 24.57 23.76 27.61
C GLY A 698 23.67 22.83 26.80
N GLN A 699 22.87 23.34 25.86
CA GLN A 699 21.99 22.52 25.01
C GLN A 699 22.57 22.27 23.61
N TYR A 700 22.07 21.24 22.95
CA TYR A 700 22.40 20.87 21.58
C TYR A 700 21.14 20.89 20.71
N SER A 701 21.31 21.13 19.42
CA SER A 701 20.26 21.24 18.42
C SER A 701 20.59 20.40 17.20
N LEU A 702 19.54 19.88 16.56
CA LEU A 702 19.57 19.26 15.25
C LEU A 702 18.39 19.79 14.43
N THR A 703 18.67 20.33 13.25
CA THR A 703 17.63 20.78 12.32
C THR A 703 17.42 19.74 11.23
N PHE A 704 16.16 19.51 10.86
CA PHE A 704 15.79 18.50 9.88
C PHE A 704 14.44 18.86 9.24
N GLY A 705 14.14 18.25 8.11
CA GLY A 705 12.86 18.37 7.41
C GLY A 705 12.02 17.12 7.58
N VAL A 706 10.70 17.26 7.50
CA VAL A 706 9.77 16.14 7.32
C VAL A 706 8.87 16.43 6.15
N ALA A 707 8.98 15.63 5.09
CA ALA A 707 8.12 15.67 3.92
C ALA A 707 6.89 14.77 4.13
N LEU A 708 5.69 15.34 3.97
CA LEU A 708 4.42 14.62 4.09
C LEU A 708 3.72 14.55 2.73
N THR A 709 3.26 13.36 2.35
CA THR A 709 2.54 13.13 1.07
C THR A 709 1.10 12.71 1.34
N PHE A 710 0.16 13.55 0.91
CA PHE A 710 -1.29 13.35 1.13
C PHE A 710 -2.04 12.83 -0.11
N ALA A 711 -1.36 12.73 -1.25
CA ALA A 711 -1.95 12.32 -2.53
C ALA A 711 -2.02 10.80 -2.73
N SER A 712 -1.22 10.05 -1.98
CA SER A 712 -1.25 8.58 -2.00
C SER A 712 -2.51 8.08 -1.30
N THR A 713 -2.84 6.81 -1.51
CA THR A 713 -3.94 6.14 -0.81
C THR A 713 -3.68 5.97 0.69
N THR A 714 -2.52 6.38 1.20
CA THR A 714 -2.14 6.38 2.62
C THR A 714 -1.16 7.53 2.85
N LEU A 715 -1.20 8.19 4.01
CA LEU A 715 -0.22 9.21 4.37
C LEU A 715 1.19 8.60 4.41
N LYS A 716 2.17 9.29 3.84
CA LYS A 716 3.59 8.94 3.95
C LYS A 716 4.36 10.09 4.60
N ALA A 717 5.38 9.75 5.37
CA ALA A 717 6.29 10.68 6.00
C ALA A 717 7.73 10.29 5.66
N LEU A 718 8.53 11.25 5.18
CA LEU A 718 9.96 11.10 4.97
C LEU A 718 10.70 12.12 5.83
N VAL A 719 11.55 11.63 6.73
CA VAL A 719 12.46 12.45 7.54
C VAL A 719 13.70 12.74 6.69
N MET A 720 14.08 14.00 6.59
CA MET A 720 15.12 14.49 5.70
C MET A 720 16.16 15.31 6.45
N TRP A 721 17.43 15.18 6.08
CA TRP A 721 18.53 15.98 6.63
C TRP A 721 19.65 16.14 5.60
N GLU A 722 20.50 17.14 5.82
CA GLU A 722 21.69 17.37 5.01
C GLU A 722 22.88 16.57 5.55
N GLU A 723 23.59 15.86 4.68
CA GLU A 723 24.84 15.16 4.96
C GLU A 723 25.90 15.59 3.94
N GLY A 724 26.72 16.57 4.33
CA GLY A 724 27.61 17.26 3.38
C GLY A 724 26.78 18.01 2.32
N ASP A 725 27.05 17.73 1.04
CA ASP A 725 26.31 18.31 -0.09
C ASP A 725 25.10 17.48 -0.53
N HIS A 726 24.76 16.40 0.18
CA HIS A 726 23.69 15.48 -0.20
C HIS A 726 22.50 15.57 0.76
N LEU A 727 21.28 15.65 0.19
CA LEU A 727 20.05 15.46 0.94
C LEU A 727 19.84 13.96 1.15
N ARG A 728 19.72 13.55 2.41
CA ARG A 728 19.37 12.19 2.82
C ARG A 728 17.93 12.17 3.30
N SER A 729 17.28 11.02 3.17
CA SER A 729 15.95 10.79 3.71
C SER A 729 15.75 9.36 4.17
N LYS A 730 14.88 9.16 5.15
CA LYS A 730 14.34 7.85 5.53
C LYS A 730 12.86 7.93 5.88
N GLU A 731 12.18 6.80 5.91
CA GLU A 731 10.78 6.74 6.31
C GLU A 731 10.61 7.15 7.78
N GLY A 732 9.64 8.05 8.01
CA GLY A 732 9.16 8.37 9.34
C GLY A 732 8.07 7.38 9.77
N GLU A 733 7.99 7.11 11.06
CA GLU A 733 6.91 6.30 11.62
C GLU A 733 5.63 7.15 11.72
N ILE A 734 4.48 6.58 11.34
CA ILE A 734 3.17 7.23 11.48
C ILE A 734 2.35 6.40 12.47
N HIS A 735 2.00 7.02 13.58
CA HIS A 735 1.17 6.43 14.64
C HIS A 735 -0.22 7.04 14.57
N ALA A 736 -1.22 6.25 14.16
CA ALA A 736 -2.60 6.70 14.11
C ALA A 736 -3.06 7.22 15.49
N SER A 737 -3.72 8.37 15.51
CA SER A 737 -4.33 8.86 16.75
C SER A 737 -5.43 7.88 17.18
N LYS A 738 -5.51 7.59 18.48
CA LYS A 738 -6.60 6.74 19.01
C LYS A 738 -7.94 7.37 18.64
N PHE A 739 -8.93 6.54 18.30
CA PHE A 739 -10.29 7.02 18.16
C PHE A 739 -10.67 7.78 19.42
N SER A 740 -11.13 9.02 19.28
CA SER A 740 -11.93 9.64 20.31
C SER A 740 -13.18 8.79 20.41
N THR A 741 -13.18 7.81 21.30
CA THR A 741 -14.44 7.27 21.81
C THR A 741 -15.03 8.43 22.59
N ALA A 742 -15.81 9.29 21.92
CA ALA A 742 -16.94 9.89 22.59
C ALA A 742 -17.63 8.70 23.24
N THR A 743 -17.51 8.63 24.56
CA THR A 743 -17.97 7.53 25.38
C THR A 743 -19.43 7.30 25.03
N ALA A 744 -19.71 6.28 24.23
CA ALA A 744 -21.00 5.62 24.26
C ALA A 744 -21.03 4.95 25.63
N ASP A 745 -21.44 5.73 26.62
CA ASP A 745 -21.89 5.22 27.89
C ASP A 745 -22.95 4.15 27.56
N PRO A 746 -22.74 2.87 27.92
CA PRO A 746 -23.74 1.83 27.69
C PRO A 746 -25.04 2.05 28.47
N SER A 747 -25.11 3.10 29.31
CA SER A 747 -26.23 3.39 30.19
C SER A 747 -27.20 4.50 29.73
N ASN A 748 -27.20 4.91 28.45
CA ASN A 748 -28.25 5.77 27.87
C ASN A 748 -29.04 5.14 26.71
#